data_AF-A0A438K6P2-F1
#
_entry.id   AF-A0A438K6P2-F1
#
_cell.length_a   1.000
_cell.length_b   1.000
_cell.length_c   1.000
_cell.angle_alpha   90.00
_cell.angle_beta   90.00
_cell.angle_gamma   90.00
#
_symmetry.space_group_name_H-M   'P 1'
#
loop_
_entity.id
_entity.type
_entity.pdbx_description
1 polymer ?
#
loop_
_entity_poly.entity_id
_entity_poly.type
_entity_poly.pdbx_seq_one_letter_code
_entity_poly.pdbx_strand_id
1 'polypeptide(L)'
;MEDLEKAILISFDESGRVESALKLQAVGFIDKIKESPLICSICVERLCFSKLVQVQFWCLQCLHDVIRVRYSSMSLDEKGFVRKSVFSMACFERLEGVDDESSVRVLEGPPFIKNKLAQVLVTLIYFEYPLIWSSVFVDYLPHLGKGAPVIDMFCRILNALDDELISLDYTRTQDELVVATRVKDAMRQQCVAQIVRAWYNIVSLYRNSDPDLCSSVLDSMRRYISWIDIGLIVNDAFIPLLFELILVKGLPEQLRGSAAGCVLAVVSKRMDLQAKLSLLQNLKISRVFGLVAEDSDSELASKIASLLTGYATELLECSKKLNSEDLKQTSMELLDEVLPSVFFVTQNCEVDNAFSIVQFLLGFVATMKSLSPLTEKQLLHVGQILEVIRTQICYDPIYRNNLDVLDKIGREEEGRMVEFRKDFFVLLRSVGRVAPDVTQMFIRNSLGNAVASSSDRNVEEVEAALSLFYAFGESINDEVNDQYLHLVLAAFLDERGIHHPNINVSRRASYLFMRVVKSLKAKLVPFIENILQNLQDTVAQFTRMNSMSKELSGSEDGSHIFEAIGLLIGMEDVPPEKQSEYLSSLLTPLCQQVKVELAVMESALVYLPLGIPCPPSLPTFILLIAAALIQVEVLLINAKVQNAEDPVAKIANIQQIIMAINALSKGFSERLVTASRPAIGLMFKQTLDVLLQILVVFPKIEPLRTKVTSFIHRMVDTLGASVFPYLPKALEQLLAESEVQNILLELIFESFSYFGSR
;
A
#
# COMPACT_ATOMS: atom_id res chain seq x y z
N MET A 1 28.24 -27.45 36.55
CA MET A 1 28.87 -27.12 35.25
C MET A 1 28.04 -27.70 34.10
N GLU A 2 27.80 -29.02 34.05
CA GLU A 2 26.75 -29.61 33.18
C GLU A 2 25.32 -29.10 33.48
N ASP A 3 25.04 -28.76 34.75
CA ASP A 3 23.71 -28.29 35.15
C ASP A 3 23.31 -26.94 34.54
N LEU A 4 24.30 -26.10 34.20
CA LEU A 4 24.05 -24.83 33.49
C LEU A 4 23.63 -25.10 32.04
N GLU A 5 24.29 -26.02 31.35
CA GLU A 5 23.92 -26.38 29.98
C GLU A 5 22.52 -26.98 29.93
N LYS A 6 22.21 -27.89 30.88
CA LYS A 6 20.86 -28.47 31.03
C LYS A 6 19.82 -27.39 31.31
N ALA A 7 20.10 -26.45 32.22
CA ALA A 7 19.18 -25.35 32.52
C ALA A 7 18.95 -24.45 31.29
N ILE A 8 20.00 -24.13 30.53
CA ILE A 8 19.88 -23.34 29.29
C ILE A 8 19.01 -24.10 28.27
N LEU A 9 19.29 -25.38 28.01
CA LEU A 9 18.48 -26.18 27.09
C LEU A 9 17.00 -26.23 27.50
N ILE A 10 16.71 -26.38 28.79
CA ILE A 10 15.35 -26.34 29.33
C ILE A 10 14.69 -24.96 29.12
N SER A 11 15.46 -23.87 29.25
CA SER A 11 14.92 -22.51 29.05
C SER A 11 14.52 -22.25 27.58
N PHE A 12 15.27 -22.83 26.63
CA PHE A 12 15.02 -22.73 25.20
C PHE A 12 13.97 -23.74 24.68
N ASP A 13 13.49 -24.67 25.51
CA ASP A 13 12.46 -25.63 25.06
C ASP A 13 11.09 -24.95 24.93
N GLU A 14 10.57 -24.92 23.71
CA GLU A 14 9.22 -24.43 23.37
C GLU A 14 8.26 -25.58 22.99
N SER A 15 8.72 -26.84 23.04
CA SER A 15 7.93 -28.00 22.60
C SER A 15 6.77 -28.39 23.54
N GLY A 16 6.65 -27.71 24.70
CA GLY A 16 5.65 -28.01 25.73
C GLY A 16 5.87 -29.34 26.46
N ARG A 17 6.98 -30.02 26.21
CA ARG A 17 7.31 -31.34 26.79
C ARG A 17 7.91 -31.24 28.18
N VAL A 18 8.54 -30.10 28.51
CA VAL A 18 9.11 -29.86 29.84
C VAL A 18 8.07 -29.23 30.77
N GLU A 19 7.96 -29.77 31.99
CA GLU A 19 7.07 -29.26 33.03
C GLU A 19 7.35 -27.77 33.34
N SER A 20 6.29 -26.98 33.45
CA SER A 20 6.36 -25.53 33.73
C SER A 20 7.17 -25.21 35.01
N ALA A 21 7.04 -26.04 36.04
CA ALA A 21 7.80 -25.92 37.29
C ALA A 21 9.32 -26.08 37.07
N LEU A 22 9.73 -27.05 36.24
CA LEU A 22 11.15 -27.28 35.93
C LEU A 22 11.72 -26.14 35.08
N LYS A 23 10.93 -25.58 34.16
CA LYS A 23 11.33 -24.40 33.36
C LYS A 23 11.54 -23.17 34.25
N LEU A 24 10.64 -22.91 35.21
CA LEU A 24 10.81 -21.85 36.20
C LEU A 24 12.05 -22.06 37.08
N GLN A 25 12.32 -23.30 37.49
CA GLN A 25 13.52 -23.63 38.26
C GLN A 25 14.80 -23.38 37.45
N ALA A 26 14.82 -23.78 36.17
CA ALA A 26 15.94 -23.57 35.28
C ALA A 26 16.21 -22.07 35.04
N VAL A 27 15.16 -21.26 34.79
CA VAL A 27 15.29 -19.81 34.64
C VAL A 27 15.80 -19.16 35.93
N GLY A 28 15.23 -19.53 37.09
CA GLY A 28 15.70 -19.02 38.38
C GLY A 28 17.14 -19.41 38.70
N PHE A 29 17.62 -20.57 38.24
CA PHE A 29 19.03 -20.97 38.35
C PHE A 29 19.93 -20.14 37.43
N ILE A 30 19.50 -19.93 36.19
CA ILE A 30 20.20 -19.10 35.21
C ILE A 30 20.37 -17.66 35.74
N ASP A 31 19.33 -17.06 36.29
CA ASP A 31 19.38 -15.68 36.78
C ASP A 31 20.30 -15.53 38.00
N LYS A 32 20.31 -16.51 38.91
CA LYS A 32 21.32 -16.58 40.00
C LYS A 32 22.75 -16.64 39.47
N ILE A 33 22.97 -17.37 38.38
CA ILE A 33 24.30 -17.45 37.74
C ILE A 33 24.69 -16.12 37.08
N LYS A 34 23.75 -15.40 36.46
CA LYS A 34 24.00 -14.06 35.88
C LYS A 34 24.42 -13.03 36.94
N GLU A 35 24.05 -13.21 38.20
CA GLU A 35 24.47 -12.35 39.31
C GLU A 35 25.88 -12.67 39.81
N SER A 36 26.45 -13.81 39.42
CA SER A 36 27.81 -14.21 39.81
C SER A 36 28.88 -13.28 39.25
N PRO A 37 29.91 -12.90 40.04
CA PRO A 37 31.05 -12.12 39.55
C PRO A 37 31.95 -12.92 38.59
N LEU A 38 31.77 -14.24 38.51
CA LEU A 38 32.53 -15.11 37.61
C LEU A 38 31.81 -15.38 36.28
N ILE A 39 30.67 -14.72 36.03
CA ILE A 39 29.82 -15.00 34.85
C ILE A 39 30.58 -14.91 33.54
N CYS A 40 31.46 -13.91 33.37
CA CYS A 40 32.25 -13.74 32.16
C CYS A 40 33.18 -14.93 31.91
N SER A 41 33.87 -15.41 32.95
CA SER A 41 34.73 -16.60 32.86
C SER A 41 33.94 -17.86 32.53
N ILE A 42 32.77 -18.05 33.14
CA ILE A 42 31.89 -19.20 32.90
C ILE A 42 31.41 -19.19 31.44
N CYS A 43 30.98 -18.04 30.92
CA CYS A 43 30.54 -17.91 29.53
C CYS A 43 31.68 -18.19 28.54
N VAL A 44 32.88 -17.64 28.77
CA VAL A 44 34.06 -17.87 27.92
C VAL A 44 34.47 -19.34 27.91
N GLU A 45 34.51 -19.99 29.08
CA GLU A 45 34.81 -21.42 29.19
C GLU A 45 33.79 -22.24 28.40
N ARG A 46 32.50 -21.96 28.55
CA ARG A 46 31.43 -22.67 27.81
C ARG A 46 31.53 -22.51 26.31
N LEU A 47 31.93 -21.34 25.83
CA LEU A 47 32.16 -21.11 24.40
C LEU A 47 33.32 -21.95 23.84
N CYS A 48 34.30 -22.30 24.67
CA CYS A 48 35.45 -23.11 24.25
C CYS A 48 35.18 -24.61 24.26
N PHE A 49 34.23 -25.09 25.07
CA PHE A 49 34.02 -26.54 25.28
C PHE A 49 32.63 -27.05 24.88
N SER A 50 31.62 -26.18 24.83
CA SER A 50 30.25 -26.61 24.53
C SER A 50 30.00 -26.61 23.03
N LYS A 51 29.58 -27.77 22.48
CA LYS A 51 29.15 -27.93 21.09
C LYS A 51 27.69 -27.51 20.87
N LEU A 52 26.95 -27.22 21.94
CA LEU A 52 25.53 -26.92 21.90
C LEU A 52 25.30 -25.46 21.48
N VAL A 53 24.60 -25.28 20.37
CA VAL A 53 24.41 -23.95 19.77
C VAL A 53 23.57 -23.02 20.65
N GLN A 54 22.59 -23.57 21.38
CA GLN A 54 21.77 -22.81 22.35
C GLN A 54 22.63 -22.29 23.50
N VAL A 55 23.58 -23.10 23.99
CA VAL A 55 24.51 -22.71 25.06
C VAL A 55 25.46 -21.63 24.56
N GLN A 56 26.03 -21.79 23.36
CA GLN A 56 26.88 -20.77 22.75
C GLN A 56 26.15 -19.44 22.57
N PHE A 57 24.93 -19.47 22.04
CA PHE A 57 24.12 -18.26 21.86
C PHE A 57 23.82 -17.59 23.20
N TRP A 58 23.37 -18.36 24.19
CA TRP A 58 23.10 -17.84 25.52
C TRP A 58 24.35 -17.24 26.17
N CYS A 59 25.52 -17.88 26.05
CA CYS A 59 26.78 -17.36 26.59
C CYS A 59 27.18 -16.04 25.93
N LEU A 60 27.08 -15.92 24.60
CA LEU A 60 27.37 -14.67 23.88
C LEU A 60 26.36 -13.57 24.21
N GLN A 61 25.07 -13.91 24.32
CA GLN A 61 24.03 -12.98 24.77
C GLN A 61 24.28 -12.50 26.20
N CYS A 62 24.62 -13.41 27.11
CA CYS A 62 24.94 -13.06 28.48
C CYS A 62 26.17 -12.15 28.56
N LEU A 63 27.24 -12.44 27.81
CA LEU A 63 28.42 -11.57 27.72
C LEU A 63 28.06 -10.18 27.21
N HIS A 64 27.29 -10.12 26.12
CA HIS A 64 26.81 -8.86 25.55
C HIS A 64 26.04 -8.00 26.57
N ASP A 65 25.08 -8.60 27.28
CA ASP A 65 24.25 -7.90 28.25
C ASP A 65 25.04 -7.48 29.50
N VAL A 66 25.94 -8.34 29.99
CA VAL A 66 26.81 -8.04 31.14
C VAL A 66 27.74 -6.88 30.80
N ILE A 67 28.37 -6.87 29.63
CA ILE A 67 29.20 -5.76 29.19
C ILE A 67 28.34 -4.50 29.11
N ARG A 68 27.21 -4.51 28.41
CA ARG A 68 26.38 -3.31 28.23
C ARG A 68 25.91 -2.68 29.55
N VAL A 69 25.56 -3.49 30.55
CA VAL A 69 24.99 -2.99 31.82
C VAL A 69 26.05 -2.75 32.89
N ARG A 70 27.05 -3.62 33.01
CA ARG A 70 27.99 -3.65 34.14
C ARG A 70 29.40 -3.19 33.79
N TYR A 71 29.68 -2.74 32.57
CA TYR A 71 31.03 -2.36 32.14
C TYR A 71 31.74 -1.41 33.12
N SER A 72 31.07 -0.36 33.59
CA SER A 72 31.66 0.63 34.51
C SER A 72 32.06 0.03 35.87
N SER A 73 31.33 -1.00 36.34
CA SER A 73 31.57 -1.68 37.62
C SER A 73 32.52 -2.88 37.54
N MET A 74 32.86 -3.36 36.33
CA MET A 74 33.77 -4.50 36.15
C MET A 74 35.22 -4.14 36.52
N SER A 75 35.93 -5.11 37.08
CA SER A 75 37.36 -4.98 37.41
C SER A 75 38.23 -4.88 36.14
N LEU A 76 39.42 -4.28 36.26
CA LEU A 76 40.35 -4.17 35.13
C LEU A 76 40.82 -5.53 34.61
N ASP A 77 41.03 -6.50 35.51
CA ASP A 77 41.42 -7.86 35.16
C ASP A 77 40.32 -8.58 34.38
N GLU A 78 39.06 -8.44 34.81
CA GLU A 78 37.92 -9.03 34.13
C GLU A 78 37.71 -8.40 32.74
N LYS A 79 37.83 -7.07 32.62
CA LYS A 79 37.81 -6.38 31.32
C LYS A 79 38.91 -6.88 30.39
N GLY A 80 40.14 -7.01 30.90
CA GLY A 80 41.28 -7.54 30.15
C GLY A 80 41.07 -9.00 29.71
N PHE A 81 40.52 -9.84 30.59
CA PHE A 81 40.21 -11.23 30.29
C PHE A 81 39.15 -11.36 29.21
N VAL A 82 38.02 -10.64 29.31
CA VAL A 82 36.94 -10.67 28.31
C VAL A 82 37.47 -10.18 26.97
N ARG A 83 38.21 -9.06 26.95
CA ARG A 83 38.85 -8.53 25.74
C ARG A 83 39.74 -9.56 25.05
N LYS A 84 40.72 -10.10 25.78
CA LYS A 84 41.67 -11.11 25.24
C LYS A 84 40.90 -12.32 24.70
N SER A 85 39.89 -12.79 25.44
CA SER A 85 39.14 -13.99 25.09
C SER A 85 38.29 -13.80 23.84
N VAL A 86 37.46 -12.75 23.79
CA VAL A 86 36.58 -12.45 22.64
C VAL A 86 37.41 -12.14 21.40
N PHE A 87 38.50 -11.38 21.54
CA PHE A 87 39.40 -11.08 20.42
C PHE A 87 40.08 -12.34 19.86
N SER A 88 40.57 -13.22 20.74
CA SER A 88 41.20 -14.48 20.33
C SER A 88 40.21 -15.37 19.57
N MET A 89 38.97 -15.50 20.09
CA MET A 89 37.91 -16.23 19.39
C MET A 89 37.65 -15.64 18.00
N ALA A 90 37.53 -14.31 17.90
CA ALA A 90 37.29 -13.62 16.63
C ALA A 90 38.47 -13.73 15.64
N CYS A 91 39.71 -13.87 16.11
CA CYS A 91 40.92 -14.03 15.30
C CYS A 91 41.27 -15.50 14.98
N PHE A 92 40.38 -16.43 15.33
CA PHE A 92 40.60 -17.87 15.22
C PHE A 92 41.86 -18.33 15.96
N GLU A 93 42.11 -17.74 17.13
CA GLU A 93 43.21 -18.07 18.03
C GLU A 93 42.74 -18.93 19.19
N ARG A 94 43.62 -19.83 19.60
CA ARG A 94 43.38 -20.70 20.75
C ARG A 94 43.72 -19.92 22.02
N LEU A 95 42.88 -20.06 23.05
CA LEU A 95 43.18 -19.53 24.37
C LEU A 95 44.33 -20.33 25.00
N GLU A 96 45.21 -19.63 25.71
CA GLU A 96 46.31 -20.25 26.46
C GLU A 96 45.77 -21.26 27.49
N GLY A 97 46.23 -22.52 27.42
CA GLY A 97 45.88 -23.58 28.38
C GLY A 97 44.76 -24.55 27.99
N VAL A 98 44.32 -24.57 26.72
CA VAL A 98 43.29 -25.50 26.21
C VAL A 98 43.91 -26.56 25.28
N ASP A 99 43.75 -27.85 25.59
CA ASP A 99 44.26 -29.00 24.81
C ASP A 99 43.58 -29.16 23.43
N ASP A 100 44.34 -29.71 22.47
CA ASP A 100 44.16 -29.54 21.02
C ASP A 100 42.91 -30.22 20.40
N GLU A 101 42.47 -31.38 20.91
CA GLU A 101 41.46 -32.21 20.23
C GLU A 101 40.00 -31.94 20.63
N SER A 102 39.74 -31.27 21.74
CA SER A 102 38.38 -31.14 22.32
C SER A 102 37.78 -29.73 22.23
N SER A 103 38.56 -28.73 21.82
CA SER A 103 38.11 -27.34 21.78
C SER A 103 37.14 -27.04 20.63
N VAL A 104 36.07 -26.32 20.94
CA VAL A 104 35.05 -25.87 20.00
C VAL A 104 35.43 -24.51 19.44
N ARG A 105 35.39 -24.37 18.11
CA ARG A 105 35.70 -23.11 17.44
C ARG A 105 34.41 -22.37 17.12
N VAL A 106 34.18 -21.23 17.80
CA VAL A 106 32.97 -20.42 17.63
C VAL A 106 32.74 -19.99 16.17
N LEU A 107 33.82 -19.76 15.41
CA LEU A 107 33.77 -19.37 13.99
C LEU A 107 33.28 -20.50 13.06
N GLU A 108 33.35 -21.75 13.50
CA GLU A 108 32.77 -22.91 12.78
C GLU A 108 31.27 -23.08 13.08
N GLY A 109 30.74 -22.29 14.02
CA GLY A 109 29.31 -22.25 14.34
C GLY A 109 28.45 -21.60 13.24
N PRO A 110 27.12 -21.71 13.34
CA PRO A 110 26.20 -21.14 12.36
C PRO A 110 26.21 -19.61 12.36
N PRO A 111 25.68 -18.96 11.29
CA PRO A 111 25.77 -17.51 11.10
C PRO A 111 25.28 -16.66 12.29
N PHE A 112 24.21 -17.08 12.97
CA PHE A 112 23.66 -16.34 14.11
C PHE A 112 24.60 -16.30 15.33
N ILE A 113 25.44 -17.34 15.52
CA ILE A 113 26.47 -17.36 16.57
C ILE A 113 27.60 -16.39 16.23
N LYS A 114 28.09 -16.42 14.99
CA LYS A 114 29.14 -15.49 14.53
C LYS A 114 28.67 -14.04 14.60
N ASN A 115 27.43 -13.78 14.20
CA ASN A 115 26.83 -12.45 14.34
C ASN A 115 26.78 -12.02 15.80
N LYS A 116 26.33 -12.89 16.72
CA LYS A 116 26.31 -12.56 18.15
C LYS A 116 27.71 -12.30 18.71
N LEU A 117 28.74 -13.04 18.28
CA LEU A 117 30.13 -12.76 18.63
C LEU A 117 30.59 -11.39 18.11
N ALA A 118 30.21 -11.02 16.90
CA ALA A 118 30.50 -9.69 16.34
C ALA A 118 29.90 -8.57 17.22
N GLN A 119 28.64 -8.72 17.65
CA GLN A 119 27.97 -7.76 18.54
C GLN A 119 28.69 -7.60 19.88
N VAL A 120 29.15 -8.72 20.48
CA VAL A 120 29.94 -8.67 21.73
C VAL A 120 31.23 -7.88 21.53
N LEU A 121 31.96 -8.12 20.44
CA LEU A 121 33.20 -7.38 20.15
C LEU A 121 32.92 -5.89 19.86
N VAL A 122 31.85 -5.58 19.12
CA VAL A 122 31.44 -4.19 18.84
C VAL A 122 31.04 -3.46 20.10
N THR A 123 30.39 -4.12 21.05
CA THR A 123 30.09 -3.55 22.37
C THR A 123 31.37 -3.23 23.14
N LEU A 124 32.41 -4.06 23.04
CA LEU A 124 33.73 -3.71 23.60
C LEU A 124 34.35 -2.50 22.89
N ILE A 125 34.26 -2.43 21.55
CA ILE A 125 34.73 -1.27 20.76
C ILE A 125 34.01 0.01 21.19
N TYR A 126 32.69 -0.05 21.43
CA TYR A 126 31.90 1.10 21.92
C TYR A 126 32.48 1.71 23.21
N PHE A 127 32.84 0.88 24.18
CA PHE A 127 33.39 1.34 25.45
C PHE A 127 34.89 1.66 25.41
N GLU A 128 35.67 0.90 24.64
CA GLU A 128 37.13 0.88 24.76
C GLU A 128 37.85 1.62 23.63
N TYR A 129 37.29 1.66 22.44
CA TYR A 129 37.96 2.27 21.29
C TYR A 129 37.64 3.78 21.20
N PRO A 130 38.64 4.65 20.98
CA PRO A 130 40.08 4.38 20.83
C PRO A 130 40.90 4.53 22.12
N LEU A 131 40.29 4.86 23.26
CA LEU A 131 41.00 5.37 24.43
C LEU A 131 41.72 4.27 25.24
N ILE A 132 41.10 3.11 25.39
CA ILE A 132 41.62 1.99 26.18
C ILE A 132 42.27 0.96 25.25
N TRP A 133 41.63 0.66 24.12
CA TRP A 133 42.09 -0.33 23.16
C TRP A 133 42.26 0.27 21.77
N SER A 134 43.27 1.13 21.61
CA SER A 134 43.52 1.88 20.37
C SER A 134 43.91 1.01 19.17
N SER A 135 44.44 -0.19 19.41
CA SER A 135 45.02 -1.05 18.37
C SER A 135 44.07 -2.12 17.82
N VAL A 136 42.82 -2.24 18.32
CA VAL A 136 41.90 -3.36 18.00
C VAL A 136 41.85 -3.75 16.52
N PHE A 137 41.72 -2.79 15.61
CA PHE A 137 41.68 -3.06 14.17
C PHE A 137 43.06 -3.38 13.60
N VAL A 138 44.09 -2.67 14.04
CA VAL A 138 45.47 -2.86 13.58
C VAL A 138 45.98 -4.25 13.98
N ASP A 139 45.64 -4.70 15.18
CA ASP A 139 45.97 -6.02 15.69
C ASP A 139 45.16 -7.12 14.98
N TYR A 140 43.94 -6.83 14.51
CA TYR A 140 43.12 -7.81 13.80
C TYR A 140 43.63 -8.07 12.38
N LEU A 141 44.08 -7.03 11.65
CA LEU A 141 44.46 -7.10 10.24
C LEU A 141 45.47 -8.22 9.88
N PRO A 142 46.55 -8.47 10.65
CA PRO A 142 47.48 -9.59 10.39
C PRO A 142 46.80 -10.96 10.34
N HIS A 143 45.70 -11.15 11.07
CA HIS A 143 44.99 -12.43 11.14
C HIS A 143 44.15 -12.74 9.90
N LEU A 144 43.89 -11.75 9.03
CA LEU A 144 43.19 -11.97 7.75
C LEU A 144 43.92 -12.97 6.85
N GLY A 145 45.24 -13.15 7.04
CA GLY A 145 46.03 -14.18 6.36
C GLY A 145 45.65 -15.62 6.72
N LYS A 146 44.83 -15.85 7.76
CA LYS A 146 44.33 -17.18 8.16
C LYS A 146 43.19 -17.70 7.27
N GLY A 147 42.71 -16.90 6.31
CA GLY A 147 41.76 -17.33 5.28
C GLY A 147 40.30 -16.97 5.57
N ALA A 148 39.40 -17.58 4.79
CA ALA A 148 37.98 -17.23 4.71
C ALA A 148 37.24 -17.09 6.05
N PRO A 149 37.42 -17.96 7.07
CA PRO A 149 36.69 -17.85 8.33
C PRO A 149 36.96 -16.54 9.09
N VAL A 150 38.21 -16.05 9.07
CA VAL A 150 38.59 -14.82 9.76
C VAL A 150 38.16 -13.59 8.96
N ILE A 151 38.21 -13.68 7.63
CA ILE A 151 37.71 -12.62 6.74
C ILE A 151 36.18 -12.46 6.89
N ASP A 152 35.41 -13.56 6.88
CA ASP A 152 33.96 -13.56 7.15
C ASP A 152 33.65 -12.93 8.51
N MET A 153 34.40 -13.31 9.56
CA MET A 153 34.24 -12.74 10.89
C MET A 153 34.55 -11.23 10.91
N PHE A 154 35.58 -10.78 10.21
CA PHE A 154 35.91 -9.35 10.08
C PHE A 154 34.80 -8.56 9.39
N CYS A 155 34.25 -9.08 8.29
CA CYS A 155 33.08 -8.49 7.62
C CYS A 155 31.89 -8.37 8.58
N ARG A 156 31.60 -9.41 9.37
CA ARG A 156 30.53 -9.37 10.37
C ARG A 156 30.78 -8.33 11.46
N ILE A 157 32.02 -8.18 11.93
CA ILE A 157 32.40 -7.14 12.90
C ILE A 157 32.17 -5.75 12.32
N LEU A 158 32.61 -5.51 11.09
CA LEU A 158 32.43 -4.22 10.42
C LEU A 158 30.94 -3.92 10.16
N ASN A 159 30.16 -4.93 9.77
CA ASN A 159 28.72 -4.78 9.56
C ASN A 159 27.98 -4.51 10.87
N ALA A 160 28.30 -5.25 11.93
CA ALA A 160 27.74 -5.01 13.27
C ALA A 160 28.16 -3.64 13.82
N LEU A 161 29.39 -3.18 13.58
CA LEU A 161 29.82 -1.83 13.96
C LEU A 161 29.00 -0.75 13.24
N ASP A 162 28.67 -0.99 11.98
CA ASP A 162 27.80 -0.09 11.24
C ASP A 162 26.37 -0.09 11.80
N ASP A 163 25.77 -1.27 11.92
CA ASP A 163 24.39 -1.45 12.38
C ASP A 163 24.19 -0.97 13.83
N GLU A 164 25.16 -1.20 14.72
CA GLU A 164 25.01 -0.89 16.15
C GLU A 164 25.52 0.50 16.55
N LEU A 165 26.38 1.14 15.74
CA LEU A 165 27.00 2.41 16.16
C LEU A 165 27.04 3.49 15.08
N ILE A 166 27.31 3.16 13.81
CA ILE A 166 27.62 4.19 12.80
C ILE A 166 26.39 4.63 12.00
N SER A 167 25.54 3.68 11.58
CA SER A 167 24.41 3.95 10.69
C SER A 167 23.37 4.85 11.35
N LEU A 168 22.88 5.82 10.58
CA LEU A 168 21.83 6.78 10.93
C LEU A 168 20.43 6.30 10.51
N ASP A 169 20.33 5.13 9.88
CA ASP A 169 19.03 4.53 9.54
C ASP A 169 18.28 4.06 10.80
N TYR A 170 18.99 3.96 11.91
CA TYR A 170 18.46 3.63 13.23
C TYR A 170 18.43 4.86 14.13
N THR A 171 17.38 4.99 14.94
CA THR A 171 17.27 6.06 15.93
C THR A 171 18.38 5.97 16.97
N ARG A 172 19.18 7.04 17.11
CA ARG A 172 20.32 7.11 18.05
C ARG A 172 20.10 8.14 19.14
N THR A 173 20.62 7.86 20.33
CA THR A 173 20.74 8.84 21.42
C THR A 173 21.91 9.79 21.17
N GLN A 174 21.92 10.95 21.84
CA GLN A 174 23.01 11.92 21.70
C GLN A 174 24.36 11.35 22.16
N ASP A 175 24.36 10.57 23.24
CA ASP A 175 25.58 9.93 23.76
C ASP A 175 26.17 8.94 22.74
N GLU A 176 25.32 8.14 22.08
CA GLU A 176 25.75 7.21 21.02
C GLU A 176 26.34 7.96 19.82
N LEU A 177 25.77 9.11 19.43
CA LEU A 177 26.32 9.93 18.33
C LEU A 177 27.72 10.49 18.65
N VAL A 178 27.96 10.87 19.91
CA VAL A 178 29.28 11.30 20.38
C VAL A 178 30.28 10.15 20.28
N VAL A 179 29.90 8.94 20.73
CA VAL A 179 30.76 7.76 20.62
C VAL A 179 31.00 7.39 19.15
N ALA A 180 29.98 7.38 18.31
CA ALA A 180 30.10 7.09 16.89
C ALA A 180 31.06 8.06 16.18
N THR A 181 31.00 9.35 16.52
CA THR A 181 31.91 10.36 15.98
C THR A 181 33.35 10.09 16.42
N ARG A 182 33.57 9.84 17.72
CA ARG A 182 34.87 9.47 18.27
C ARG A 182 35.48 8.24 17.58
N VAL A 183 34.69 7.18 17.41
CA VAL A 183 35.12 5.93 16.76
C VAL A 183 35.47 6.19 15.29
N LYS A 184 34.62 6.86 14.52
CA LYS A 184 34.88 7.18 13.11
C LYS A 184 36.17 7.99 12.93
N ASP A 185 36.38 9.02 13.74
CA ASP A 185 37.55 9.89 13.59
C ASP A 185 38.85 9.16 13.93
N ALA A 186 38.84 8.32 14.97
CA ALA A 186 40.00 7.49 15.30
C ALA A 186 40.27 6.43 14.22
N MET A 187 39.22 5.79 13.68
CA MET A 187 39.37 4.81 12.61
C MET A 187 39.98 5.45 11.35
N ARG A 188 39.51 6.65 10.95
CA ARG A 188 40.06 7.41 9.81
C ARG A 188 41.57 7.65 9.95
N GLN A 189 42.02 8.00 11.16
CA GLN A 189 43.43 8.32 11.41
C GLN A 189 44.32 7.07 11.50
N GLN A 190 43.79 5.94 11.99
CA GLN A 190 44.63 4.81 12.39
C GLN A 190 44.57 3.61 11.44
N CYS A 191 43.37 3.18 11.04
CA CYS A 191 43.19 1.85 10.44
C CYS A 191 42.44 1.84 9.10
N VAL A 192 41.63 2.85 8.77
CA VAL A 192 40.79 2.84 7.55
C VAL A 192 41.60 2.63 6.27
N ALA A 193 42.75 3.29 6.11
CA ALA A 193 43.59 3.10 4.93
C ALA A 193 44.10 1.64 4.80
N GLN A 194 44.40 0.99 5.93
CA GLN A 194 44.85 -0.40 5.95
C GLN A 194 43.70 -1.37 5.70
N ILE A 195 42.51 -1.09 6.23
CA ILE A 195 41.27 -1.86 5.98
C ILE A 195 40.90 -1.81 4.50
N VAL A 196 40.93 -0.62 3.87
CA VAL A 196 40.67 -0.47 2.44
C VAL A 196 41.67 -1.27 1.60
N ARG A 197 42.96 -1.23 1.95
CA ARG A 197 43.98 -2.04 1.30
C ARG A 197 43.72 -3.55 1.47
N ALA A 198 43.26 -3.97 2.65
CA ALA A 198 42.89 -5.36 2.89
C ALA A 198 41.71 -5.79 2.02
N TRP A 199 40.66 -4.97 1.89
CA TRP A 199 39.54 -5.25 0.98
C TRP A 199 40.01 -5.44 -0.47
N TYR A 200 40.87 -4.54 -0.97
CA TYR A 200 41.45 -4.66 -2.32
C TYR A 200 42.19 -5.99 -2.51
N ASN A 201 43.08 -6.32 -1.58
CA ASN A 201 43.90 -7.53 -1.64
C ASN A 201 43.05 -8.80 -1.58
N ILE A 202 42.06 -8.83 -0.69
CA ILE A 202 41.17 -9.98 -0.52
C ILE A 202 40.35 -10.21 -1.80
N VAL A 203 39.70 -9.16 -2.32
CA VAL A 203 38.90 -9.27 -3.54
C VAL A 203 39.76 -9.71 -4.73
N SER A 204 40.97 -9.14 -4.85
CA SER A 204 41.90 -9.52 -5.91
C SER A 204 42.34 -10.98 -5.83
N LEU A 205 42.56 -11.50 -4.61
CA LEU A 205 43.04 -12.86 -4.38
C LEU A 205 41.93 -13.91 -4.51
N TYR A 206 40.73 -13.61 -3.99
CA TYR A 206 39.65 -14.59 -3.83
C TYR A 206 38.56 -14.54 -4.90
N ARG A 207 38.51 -13.52 -5.78
CA ARG A 207 37.43 -13.34 -6.79
C ARG A 207 37.11 -14.57 -7.65
N ASN A 208 38.08 -15.45 -7.87
CA ASN A 208 37.92 -16.67 -8.69
C ASN A 208 37.71 -17.94 -7.85
N SER A 209 38.13 -17.95 -6.58
CA SER A 209 38.08 -19.13 -5.71
C SER A 209 36.91 -19.11 -4.73
N ASP A 210 36.53 -17.93 -4.25
CA ASP A 210 35.47 -17.71 -3.26
C ASP A 210 34.75 -16.36 -3.54
N PRO A 211 33.84 -16.33 -4.53
CA PRO A 211 33.13 -15.13 -4.92
C PRO A 211 32.12 -14.65 -3.86
N ASP A 212 31.59 -15.55 -3.02
CA ASP A 212 30.65 -15.21 -1.95
C ASP A 212 31.34 -14.42 -0.84
N LEU A 213 32.57 -14.81 -0.49
CA LEU A 213 33.42 -14.05 0.43
C LEU A 213 33.74 -12.65 -0.14
N CYS A 214 34.08 -12.57 -1.43
CA CYS A 214 34.35 -11.29 -2.09
C CYS A 214 33.12 -10.38 -2.10
N SER A 215 31.93 -10.95 -2.35
CA SER A 215 30.67 -10.21 -2.29
C SER A 215 30.44 -9.65 -0.90
N SER A 216 30.64 -10.48 0.14
CA SER A 216 30.54 -10.05 1.55
C SER A 216 31.52 -8.93 1.90
N VAL A 217 32.76 -8.99 1.38
CA VAL A 217 33.77 -7.94 1.56
C VAL A 217 33.36 -6.63 0.90
N LEU A 218 32.86 -6.69 -0.34
CA LEU A 218 32.38 -5.51 -1.07
C LEU A 218 31.13 -4.91 -0.39
N ASP A 219 30.22 -5.73 0.09
CA ASP A 219 29.04 -5.26 0.82
C ASP A 219 29.40 -4.60 2.15
N SER A 220 30.38 -5.14 2.89
CA SER A 220 30.95 -4.47 4.05
C SER A 220 31.62 -3.14 3.67
N MET A 221 32.43 -3.13 2.62
CA MET A 221 33.09 -1.91 2.13
C MET A 221 32.07 -0.82 1.77
N ARG A 222 31.01 -1.18 1.04
CA ARG A 222 29.95 -0.27 0.58
C ARG A 222 29.39 0.61 1.70
N ARG A 223 29.14 0.03 2.88
CA ARG A 223 28.59 0.74 4.06
C ARG A 223 29.50 1.88 4.56
N TYR A 224 30.81 1.73 4.40
CA TYR A 224 31.82 2.65 4.92
C TYR A 224 32.14 3.81 3.95
N ILE A 225 31.86 3.66 2.66
CA ILE A 225 32.20 4.65 1.61
C ILE A 225 31.61 6.04 1.94
N SER A 226 30.43 6.09 2.58
CA SER A 226 29.73 7.32 2.93
C SER A 226 30.55 8.28 3.81
N TRP A 227 31.47 7.77 4.64
CA TRP A 227 32.19 8.58 5.62
C TRP A 227 33.71 8.43 5.60
N ILE A 228 34.31 7.45 4.93
CA ILE A 228 35.78 7.37 4.81
C ILE A 228 36.34 8.45 3.86
N ASP A 229 37.65 8.57 3.68
CA ASP A 229 38.21 9.42 2.61
C ASP A 229 37.91 8.80 1.24
N ILE A 230 37.37 9.60 0.31
CA ILE A 230 37.02 9.14 -1.04
C ILE A 230 38.26 8.77 -1.87
N GLY A 231 39.42 9.41 -1.64
CA GLY A 231 40.65 9.13 -2.39
C GLY A 231 41.19 7.70 -2.17
N LEU A 232 40.78 7.04 -1.08
CA LEU A 232 41.13 5.65 -0.80
C LEU A 232 40.45 4.66 -1.76
N ILE A 233 39.29 5.04 -2.31
CA ILE A 233 38.50 4.21 -3.24
C ILE A 233 38.58 4.76 -4.67
N VAL A 234 38.49 6.08 -4.84
CA VAL A 234 38.55 6.73 -6.15
C VAL A 234 40.02 6.98 -6.51
N ASN A 235 40.66 5.94 -7.06
CA ASN A 235 42.04 5.97 -7.55
C ASN A 235 42.24 5.00 -8.73
N ASP A 236 43.42 5.05 -9.34
CA ASP A 236 43.79 4.31 -10.55
C ASP A 236 43.91 2.78 -10.35
N ALA A 237 43.74 2.26 -9.14
CA ALA A 237 43.78 0.83 -8.85
C ALA A 237 42.39 0.27 -8.53
N PHE A 238 41.67 0.90 -7.61
CA PHE A 238 40.42 0.35 -7.07
C PHE A 238 39.22 0.53 -8.01
N ILE A 239 39.09 1.69 -8.67
CA ILE A 239 37.98 1.93 -9.62
C ILE A 239 38.08 0.97 -10.83
N PRO A 240 39.25 0.78 -11.46
CA PRO A 240 39.39 -0.23 -12.51
C PRO A 240 39.03 -1.65 -12.05
N LEU A 241 39.42 -2.05 -10.83
CA LEU A 241 39.04 -3.35 -10.28
C LEU A 241 37.51 -3.50 -10.16
N LEU A 242 36.81 -2.48 -9.62
CA LEU A 242 35.35 -2.54 -9.50
C LEU A 242 34.66 -2.68 -10.86
N PHE A 243 35.09 -1.91 -11.87
CA PHE A 243 34.54 -2.05 -13.22
C PHE A 243 34.93 -3.36 -13.89
N GLU A 244 36.12 -3.90 -13.64
CA GLU A 244 36.51 -5.23 -14.11
C GLU A 244 35.55 -6.30 -13.55
N LEU A 245 35.28 -6.27 -12.25
CA LEU A 245 34.34 -7.20 -11.63
C LEU A 245 32.93 -7.07 -12.24
N ILE A 246 32.45 -5.84 -12.47
CA ILE A 246 31.13 -5.61 -13.08
C ILE A 246 31.06 -6.15 -14.52
N LEU A 247 32.10 -5.96 -15.32
CA LEU A 247 32.07 -6.21 -16.77
C LEU A 247 32.48 -7.63 -17.17
N VAL A 248 33.25 -8.36 -16.35
CA VAL A 248 33.71 -9.71 -16.70
C VAL A 248 32.54 -10.70 -16.75
N LYS A 249 32.28 -11.24 -17.94
CA LYS A 249 31.32 -12.31 -18.17
C LYS A 249 31.88 -13.63 -17.59
N GLY A 250 31.12 -14.26 -16.69
CA GLY A 250 31.50 -15.52 -16.02
C GLY A 250 31.68 -15.42 -14.50
N LEU A 251 31.69 -14.22 -13.93
CA LEU A 251 31.58 -14.05 -12.47
C LEU A 251 30.10 -14.15 -12.03
N PRO A 252 29.83 -14.64 -10.81
CA PRO A 252 28.47 -14.67 -10.27
C PRO A 252 27.84 -13.28 -10.22
N GLU A 253 26.54 -13.19 -10.53
CA GLU A 253 25.81 -11.92 -10.54
C GLU A 253 25.85 -11.19 -9.21
N GLN A 254 25.81 -11.92 -8.09
CA GLN A 254 25.92 -11.35 -6.76
C GLN A 254 27.21 -10.53 -6.59
N LEU A 255 28.37 -11.08 -6.98
CA LEU A 255 29.65 -10.38 -6.88
C LEU A 255 29.69 -9.14 -7.78
N ARG A 256 29.17 -9.27 -9.00
CA ARG A 256 29.05 -8.15 -9.96
C ARG A 256 28.14 -7.05 -9.40
N GLY A 257 27.04 -7.44 -8.77
CA GLY A 257 26.08 -6.57 -8.11
C GLY A 257 26.66 -5.84 -6.89
N SER A 258 27.39 -6.54 -6.00
CA SER A 258 28.08 -5.92 -4.85
C SER A 258 29.15 -4.92 -5.30
N ALA A 259 29.86 -5.20 -6.40
CA ALA A 259 30.79 -4.24 -7.02
C ALA A 259 30.05 -2.99 -7.57
N ALA A 260 28.93 -3.18 -8.28
CA ALA A 260 28.09 -2.07 -8.74
C ALA A 260 27.55 -1.24 -7.57
N GLY A 261 27.15 -1.89 -6.47
CA GLY A 261 26.72 -1.24 -5.24
C GLY A 261 27.82 -0.37 -4.60
N CYS A 262 29.09 -0.78 -4.67
CA CYS A 262 30.22 0.03 -4.23
C CYS A 262 30.39 1.29 -5.10
N VAL A 263 30.27 1.16 -6.43
CA VAL A 263 30.33 2.31 -7.35
C VAL A 263 29.16 3.26 -7.10
N LEU A 264 27.95 2.74 -6.85
CA LEU A 264 26.80 3.57 -6.48
C LEU A 264 27.05 4.34 -5.17
N ALA A 265 27.63 3.70 -4.16
CA ALA A 265 27.99 4.39 -2.92
C ALA A 265 29.06 5.48 -3.12
N VAL A 266 29.99 5.29 -4.07
CA VAL A 266 30.94 6.35 -4.50
C VAL A 266 30.19 7.52 -5.13
N VAL A 267 29.25 7.22 -6.05
CA VAL A 267 28.42 8.22 -6.73
C VAL A 267 27.57 9.02 -5.74
N SER A 268 26.90 8.36 -4.79
CA SER A 268 26.00 8.98 -3.80
C SER A 268 26.73 9.67 -2.64
N LYS A 269 28.07 9.63 -2.58
CA LYS A 269 28.83 10.22 -1.49
C LYS A 269 28.69 11.74 -1.46
N ARG A 270 28.26 12.29 -0.33
CA ARG A 270 28.13 13.75 -0.18
C ARG A 270 29.49 14.44 -0.20
N MET A 271 29.65 15.42 -1.08
CA MET A 271 30.85 16.25 -1.22
C MET A 271 30.50 17.55 -1.95
N ASP A 272 31.49 18.44 -2.11
CA ASP A 272 31.33 19.66 -2.91
C ASP A 272 30.91 19.35 -4.36
N LEU A 273 30.04 20.18 -4.93
CA LEU A 273 29.41 19.93 -6.24
C LEU A 273 30.40 19.96 -7.40
N GLN A 274 31.44 20.81 -7.36
CA GLN A 274 32.43 20.86 -8.43
C GLN A 274 33.35 19.65 -8.38
N ALA A 275 33.76 19.24 -7.18
CA ALA A 275 34.51 18.02 -6.96
C ALA A 275 33.69 16.77 -7.35
N LYS A 276 32.38 16.76 -7.03
CA LYS A 276 31.43 15.72 -7.43
C LYS A 276 31.36 15.59 -8.96
N LEU A 277 31.12 16.68 -9.68
CA LEU A 277 31.03 16.66 -11.14
C LEU A 277 32.32 16.10 -11.77
N SER A 278 33.47 16.54 -11.27
CA SER A 278 34.79 16.05 -11.72
C SER A 278 34.95 14.53 -11.46
N LEU A 279 34.49 14.04 -10.31
CA LEU A 279 34.48 12.61 -9.98
C LEU A 279 33.58 11.84 -10.94
N LEU A 280 32.34 12.30 -11.13
CA LEU A 280 31.35 11.63 -12.00
C LEU A 280 31.85 11.52 -13.44
N GLN A 281 32.44 12.60 -13.98
CA GLN A 281 33.05 12.62 -15.30
C GLN A 281 34.16 11.56 -15.46
N ASN A 282 34.97 11.36 -14.42
CA ASN A 282 36.10 10.42 -14.45
C ASN A 282 35.69 8.95 -14.28
N LEU A 283 34.50 8.65 -13.75
CA LEU A 283 34.03 7.28 -13.57
C LEU A 283 33.76 6.54 -14.90
N LYS A 284 33.49 7.27 -16.00
CA LYS A 284 33.18 6.70 -17.33
C LYS A 284 32.10 5.62 -17.28
N ILE A 285 30.95 5.98 -16.70
CA ILE A 285 29.83 5.06 -16.43
C ILE A 285 29.24 4.42 -17.70
N SER A 286 29.47 4.98 -18.89
CA SER A 286 28.94 4.49 -20.16
C SER A 286 29.32 3.04 -20.49
N ARG A 287 30.37 2.50 -19.86
CA ARG A 287 30.78 1.10 -19.98
C ARG A 287 29.71 0.11 -19.52
N VAL A 288 28.84 0.49 -18.57
CA VAL A 288 27.83 -0.42 -18.01
C VAL A 288 26.48 -0.34 -18.72
N PHE A 289 26.29 0.58 -19.68
CA PHE A 289 25.01 0.79 -20.36
C PHE A 289 24.51 -0.46 -21.08
N GLY A 290 25.42 -1.21 -21.70
CA GLY A 290 25.07 -2.44 -22.43
C GLY A 290 24.63 -3.60 -21.55
N LEU A 291 24.96 -3.57 -20.24
CA LEU A 291 24.66 -4.70 -19.34
C LEU A 291 23.17 -4.85 -19.05
N VAL A 292 22.42 -3.75 -19.06
CA VAL A 292 20.98 -3.78 -18.77
C VAL A 292 20.19 -4.42 -19.93
N ALA A 293 20.70 -4.29 -21.16
CA ALA A 293 20.00 -4.79 -22.36
C ALA A 293 20.19 -6.30 -22.60
N GLU A 294 21.14 -6.95 -21.92
CA GLU A 294 21.43 -8.38 -22.12
C GLU A 294 20.43 -9.29 -21.39
N ASP A 295 20.03 -8.92 -20.17
CA ASP A 295 19.07 -9.67 -19.35
C ASP A 295 18.37 -8.72 -18.36
N SER A 296 17.17 -8.25 -18.72
CA SER A 296 16.43 -7.22 -17.99
C SER A 296 15.94 -7.66 -16.61
N ASP A 297 15.77 -8.98 -16.43
CA ASP A 297 15.16 -9.57 -15.23
C ASP A 297 16.22 -10.06 -14.23
N SER A 298 17.50 -9.91 -14.56
CA SER A 298 18.63 -10.32 -13.71
C SER A 298 18.78 -9.43 -12.46
N GLU A 299 19.27 -10.00 -11.35
CA GLU A 299 19.57 -9.21 -10.14
C GLU A 299 20.63 -8.15 -10.45
N LEU A 300 21.57 -8.47 -11.34
CA LEU A 300 22.57 -7.54 -11.83
C LEU A 300 21.94 -6.33 -12.53
N ALA A 301 20.95 -6.53 -13.40
CA ALA A 301 20.26 -5.43 -14.08
C ALA A 301 19.61 -4.47 -13.08
N SER A 302 18.98 -4.97 -12.01
CA SER A 302 18.44 -4.14 -10.92
C SER A 302 19.52 -3.33 -10.17
N LYS A 303 20.70 -3.91 -9.93
CA LYS A 303 21.83 -3.16 -9.33
C LYS A 303 22.39 -2.09 -10.27
N ILE A 304 22.51 -2.38 -11.56
CA ILE A 304 22.97 -1.42 -12.57
C ILE A 304 21.93 -0.31 -12.77
N ALA A 305 20.65 -0.65 -12.79
CA ALA A 305 19.53 0.29 -12.81
C ALA A 305 19.62 1.33 -11.69
N SER A 306 19.86 0.85 -10.47
CA SER A 306 20.07 1.70 -9.29
C SER A 306 21.31 2.60 -9.43
N LEU A 307 22.40 2.06 -9.97
CA LEU A 307 23.63 2.82 -10.25
C LEU A 307 23.41 3.94 -11.26
N LEU A 308 22.75 3.64 -12.39
CA LEU A 308 22.47 4.61 -13.46
C LEU A 308 21.53 5.71 -12.98
N THR A 309 20.47 5.34 -12.25
CA THR A 309 19.52 6.31 -11.69
C THR A 309 20.18 7.19 -10.62
N GLY A 310 21.01 6.61 -9.74
CA GLY A 310 21.78 7.37 -8.75
C GLY A 310 22.76 8.35 -9.41
N TYR A 311 23.47 7.91 -10.45
CA TYR A 311 24.37 8.75 -11.24
C TYR A 311 23.64 9.92 -11.91
N ALA A 312 22.50 9.64 -12.57
CA ALA A 312 21.68 10.68 -13.20
C ALA A 312 21.11 11.67 -12.17
N THR A 313 20.73 11.20 -10.98
CA THR A 313 20.21 12.05 -9.90
C THR A 313 21.27 13.04 -9.40
N GLU A 314 22.50 12.58 -9.19
CA GLU A 314 23.60 13.44 -8.74
C GLU A 314 24.02 14.45 -9.83
N LEU A 315 24.01 14.07 -11.11
CA LEU A 315 24.23 14.99 -12.23
C LEU A 315 23.14 16.06 -12.32
N LEU A 316 21.88 15.66 -12.11
CA LEU A 316 20.76 16.60 -12.08
C LEU A 316 20.86 17.59 -10.90
N GLU A 317 21.37 17.13 -9.75
CA GLU A 317 21.62 18.03 -8.63
C GLU A 317 22.75 19.02 -8.92
N CYS A 318 23.83 18.56 -9.56
CA CYS A 318 24.92 19.41 -10.04
C CYS A 318 24.42 20.48 -11.01
N SER A 319 23.62 20.11 -12.02
CA SER A 319 23.10 21.07 -13.02
C SER A 319 22.18 22.14 -12.41
N LYS A 320 21.49 21.82 -11.31
CA LYS A 320 20.61 22.78 -10.60
C LYS A 320 21.36 23.76 -9.71
N LYS A 321 22.38 23.28 -8.98
CA LYS A 321 22.98 24.02 -7.85
C LYS A 321 24.35 24.64 -8.13
N LEU A 322 25.01 24.28 -9.23
CA LEU A 322 26.30 24.88 -9.61
C LEU A 322 26.15 26.35 -10.02
N ASN A 323 27.17 27.16 -9.75
CA ASN A 323 27.15 28.61 -10.02
C ASN A 323 27.66 28.97 -11.44
N SER A 324 28.50 28.13 -12.04
CA SER A 324 29.09 28.38 -13.36
C SER A 324 28.26 27.71 -14.46
N GLU A 325 27.88 28.48 -15.48
CA GLU A 325 27.13 27.97 -16.64
C GLU A 325 27.88 26.88 -17.41
N ASP A 326 29.20 26.97 -17.54
CA ASP A 326 30.02 25.95 -18.23
C ASP A 326 29.97 24.59 -17.50
N LEU A 327 29.98 24.61 -16.17
CA LEU A 327 29.87 23.40 -15.36
C LEU A 327 28.46 22.82 -15.39
N LYS A 328 27.42 23.67 -15.41
CA LYS A 328 26.04 23.22 -15.61
C LYS A 328 25.88 22.55 -16.98
N GLN A 329 26.43 23.14 -18.03
CA GLN A 329 26.40 22.59 -19.38
C GLN A 329 27.09 21.23 -19.44
N THR A 330 28.28 21.10 -18.85
CA THR A 330 29.01 19.81 -18.75
C THR A 330 28.17 18.75 -18.02
N SER A 331 27.52 19.14 -16.92
CA SER A 331 26.65 18.24 -16.15
C SER A 331 25.42 17.79 -16.95
N MET A 332 24.84 18.69 -17.76
CA MET A 332 23.71 18.37 -18.64
C MET A 332 24.13 17.46 -19.80
N GLU A 333 25.32 17.63 -20.36
CA GLU A 333 25.84 16.75 -21.42
C GLU A 333 26.03 15.31 -20.93
N LEU A 334 26.59 15.14 -19.73
CA LEU A 334 26.71 13.83 -19.10
C LEU A 334 25.34 13.24 -18.75
N LEU A 335 24.36 14.09 -18.39
CA LEU A 335 23.00 13.66 -18.10
C LEU A 335 22.30 13.16 -19.38
N ASP A 336 22.43 13.90 -20.48
CA ASP A 336 21.91 13.51 -21.80
C ASP A 336 22.50 12.17 -22.28
N GLU A 337 23.76 11.87 -21.94
CA GLU A 337 24.41 10.60 -22.27
C GLU A 337 23.78 9.40 -21.53
N VAL A 338 23.43 9.56 -20.25
CA VAL A 338 22.92 8.46 -19.40
C VAL A 338 21.39 8.28 -19.49
N LEU A 339 20.64 9.34 -19.83
CA LEU A 339 19.18 9.34 -19.85
C LEU A 339 18.56 8.21 -20.70
N PRO A 340 19.04 7.90 -21.92
CA PRO A 340 18.50 6.79 -22.71
C PRO A 340 18.54 5.44 -21.97
N SER A 341 19.62 5.18 -21.23
CA SER A 341 19.76 3.96 -20.41
C SER A 341 18.84 4.00 -19.20
N VAL A 342 18.64 5.16 -18.55
CA VAL A 342 17.68 5.31 -17.45
C VAL A 342 16.25 5.03 -17.94
N PHE A 343 15.87 5.54 -19.12
CA PHE A 343 14.55 5.27 -19.70
C PHE A 343 14.38 3.79 -20.04
N PHE A 344 15.40 3.16 -20.64
CA PHE A 344 15.38 1.73 -20.94
C PHE A 344 15.20 0.88 -19.67
N VAL A 345 16.00 1.14 -18.64
CA VAL A 345 15.89 0.49 -17.33
C VAL A 345 14.48 0.64 -16.76
N THR A 346 13.94 1.87 -16.76
CA THR A 346 12.64 2.15 -16.16
C THR A 346 11.50 1.47 -16.92
N GLN A 347 11.67 1.20 -18.21
CA GLN A 347 10.64 0.52 -19.00
C GLN A 347 10.69 -0.99 -18.84
N ASN A 348 11.88 -1.58 -18.72
CA ASN A 348 12.08 -3.02 -18.94
C ASN A 348 12.55 -3.78 -17.71
N CYS A 349 13.07 -3.12 -16.67
CA CYS A 349 13.55 -3.78 -15.46
C CYS A 349 12.57 -3.64 -14.31
N GLU A 350 12.43 -4.68 -13.50
CA GLU A 350 11.83 -4.56 -12.17
C GLU A 350 12.76 -3.70 -11.30
N VAL A 351 12.36 -2.45 -11.06
CA VAL A 351 13.10 -1.56 -10.18
C VAL A 351 12.45 -1.53 -8.81
N ASP A 352 13.15 -2.07 -7.81
CA ASP A 352 12.75 -2.04 -6.39
C ASP A 352 12.38 -0.62 -5.89
N ASN A 353 12.90 0.41 -6.57
CA ASN A 353 12.77 1.83 -6.25
C ASN A 353 12.11 2.66 -7.37
N ALA A 354 11.00 2.19 -7.96
CA ALA A 354 10.22 2.97 -8.94
C ALA A 354 9.93 4.42 -8.49
N PHE A 355 9.63 4.61 -7.19
CA PHE A 355 9.47 5.94 -6.58
C PHE A 355 10.67 6.86 -6.80
N SER A 356 11.90 6.37 -6.59
CA SER A 356 13.12 7.18 -6.72
C SER A 356 13.33 7.63 -8.17
N ILE A 357 12.99 6.77 -9.14
CA ILE A 357 13.03 7.14 -10.55
C ILE A 357 12.01 8.23 -10.85
N VAL A 358 10.77 8.09 -10.39
CA VAL A 358 9.73 9.10 -10.62
C VAL A 358 10.13 10.44 -9.98
N GLN A 359 10.73 10.45 -8.79
CA GLN A 359 11.27 11.66 -8.17
C GLN A 359 12.39 12.30 -9.00
N PHE A 360 13.30 11.49 -9.52
CA PHE A 360 14.34 11.95 -10.44
C PHE A 360 13.72 12.60 -11.70
N LEU A 361 12.78 11.92 -12.37
CA LEU A 361 12.12 12.41 -13.58
C LEU A 361 11.31 13.68 -13.32
N LEU A 362 10.59 13.77 -12.20
CA LEU A 362 9.92 15.00 -11.76
C LEU A 362 10.92 16.13 -11.58
N GLY A 363 12.05 15.83 -10.93
CA GLY A 363 13.16 16.76 -10.76
C GLY A 363 13.73 17.23 -12.09
N PHE A 364 13.85 16.35 -13.09
CA PHE A 364 14.36 16.67 -14.42
C PHE A 364 13.39 17.55 -15.20
N VAL A 365 12.11 17.16 -15.27
CA VAL A 365 11.03 17.97 -15.90
C VAL A 365 10.92 19.34 -15.24
N ALA A 366 11.16 19.45 -13.93
CA ALA A 366 11.15 20.75 -13.25
C ALA A 366 12.24 21.72 -13.78
N THR A 367 13.40 21.21 -14.25
CA THR A 367 14.43 22.07 -14.88
C THR A 367 14.01 22.62 -16.23
N MET A 368 13.08 21.95 -16.90
CA MET A 368 12.55 22.39 -18.19
C MET A 368 11.50 23.49 -18.05
N LYS A 369 10.86 23.65 -16.88
CA LYS A 369 9.85 24.70 -16.63
C LYS A 369 10.40 26.12 -16.83
N SER A 370 11.69 26.34 -16.57
CA SER A 370 12.35 27.63 -16.79
C SER A 370 12.76 27.87 -18.25
N LEU A 371 12.66 26.86 -19.11
CA LEU A 371 13.12 26.91 -20.50
C LEU A 371 11.91 27.00 -21.42
N SER A 372 11.72 28.15 -22.05
CA SER A 372 10.69 28.36 -23.08
C SER A 372 11.27 29.20 -24.22
N PRO A 373 11.41 28.67 -25.45
CA PRO A 373 11.01 27.32 -25.90
C PRO A 373 11.98 26.19 -25.48
N LEU A 374 11.50 24.95 -25.51
CA LEU A 374 12.32 23.75 -25.30
C LEU A 374 13.13 23.40 -26.56
N THR A 375 14.28 22.77 -26.36
CA THR A 375 15.12 22.26 -27.46
C THR A 375 14.58 20.93 -28.02
N GLU A 376 14.97 20.59 -29.26
CA GLU A 376 14.58 19.31 -29.89
C GLU A 376 14.95 18.09 -29.04
N LYS A 377 16.13 18.11 -28.40
CA LYS A 377 16.57 17.04 -27.48
C LYS A 377 15.66 16.91 -26.26
N GLN A 378 15.25 18.04 -25.67
CA GLN A 378 14.35 18.03 -24.51
C GLN A 378 12.97 17.51 -24.89
N LEU A 379 12.47 17.87 -26.08
CA LEU A 379 11.21 17.32 -26.60
C LEU A 379 11.30 15.81 -26.85
N LEU A 380 12.46 15.31 -27.32
CA LEU A 380 12.72 13.86 -27.43
C LEU A 380 12.67 13.18 -26.06
N HIS A 381 13.34 13.74 -25.05
CA HIS A 381 13.31 13.18 -23.69
C HIS A 381 11.92 13.23 -23.07
N VAL A 382 11.14 14.28 -23.32
CA VAL A 382 9.71 14.33 -22.93
C VAL A 382 8.94 13.17 -23.56
N GLY A 383 9.14 12.90 -24.85
CA GLY A 383 8.53 11.75 -25.51
C GLY A 383 8.92 10.42 -24.87
N GLN A 384 10.19 10.24 -24.51
CA GLN A 384 10.67 9.04 -23.82
C GLN A 384 10.09 8.91 -22.40
N ILE A 385 9.92 10.01 -21.67
CA ILE A 385 9.24 10.00 -20.36
C ILE A 385 7.79 9.58 -20.50
N LEU A 386 7.08 10.08 -21.52
CA LEU A 386 5.69 9.68 -21.78
C LEU A 386 5.60 8.19 -22.10
N GLU A 387 6.57 7.63 -22.83
CA GLU A 387 6.65 6.21 -23.09
C GLU A 387 6.94 5.39 -21.82
N VAL A 388 7.85 5.86 -20.95
CA VAL A 388 8.07 5.27 -19.62
C VAL A 388 6.77 5.21 -18.82
N ILE A 389 6.03 6.34 -18.76
CA ILE A 389 4.76 6.39 -18.04
C ILE A 389 3.79 5.38 -18.63
N ARG A 390 3.62 5.34 -19.97
CA ARG A 390 2.70 4.41 -20.64
C ARG A 390 3.01 2.95 -20.30
N THR A 391 4.27 2.55 -20.37
CA THR A 391 4.70 1.17 -20.06
C THR A 391 4.45 0.83 -18.60
N GLN A 392 4.82 1.73 -17.68
CA GLN A 392 4.74 1.47 -16.23
C GLN A 392 3.32 1.47 -15.67
N ILE A 393 2.41 2.25 -16.26
CA ILE A 393 1.01 2.20 -15.82
C ILE A 393 0.28 0.97 -16.39
N CYS A 394 0.79 0.30 -17.42
CA CYS A 394 0.10 -0.84 -18.05
C CYS A 394 -0.05 -1.99 -17.05
N TYR A 395 -1.22 -2.63 -17.02
CA TYR A 395 -1.37 -3.87 -16.26
C TYR A 395 -0.54 -4.99 -16.87
N ASP A 396 -0.08 -5.90 -16.02
CA ASP A 396 0.51 -7.15 -16.48
C ASP A 396 -0.62 -8.05 -17.03
N PRO A 397 -0.51 -8.55 -18.27
CA PRO A 397 -1.49 -9.46 -18.88
C PRO A 397 -1.80 -10.71 -18.04
N ILE A 398 -0.91 -11.13 -17.14
CA ILE A 398 -1.12 -12.28 -16.25
C ILE A 398 -2.37 -12.09 -15.38
N TYR A 399 -2.70 -10.86 -14.98
CA TYR A 399 -3.84 -10.57 -14.10
C TYR A 399 -5.17 -10.39 -14.82
N ARG A 400 -5.22 -10.46 -16.17
CA ARG A 400 -6.43 -10.18 -16.96
C ARG A 400 -7.66 -10.93 -16.44
N ASN A 401 -7.56 -12.25 -16.27
CA ASN A 401 -8.67 -13.08 -15.81
C ASN A 401 -9.17 -12.69 -14.41
N ASN A 402 -8.24 -12.30 -13.53
CA ASN A 402 -8.57 -11.89 -12.16
C ASN A 402 -9.25 -10.51 -12.14
N LEU A 403 -8.86 -9.61 -13.05
CA LEU A 403 -9.43 -8.27 -13.21
C LEU A 403 -10.83 -8.32 -13.86
N ASP A 404 -11.05 -9.22 -14.83
CA ASP A 404 -12.36 -9.37 -15.49
C ASP A 404 -13.47 -9.82 -14.53
N VAL A 405 -13.16 -10.78 -13.65
CA VAL A 405 -14.10 -11.30 -12.62
C VAL A 405 -14.03 -10.46 -11.32
N LEU A 406 -12.97 -9.67 -11.15
CA LEU A 406 -12.64 -8.91 -9.95
C LEU A 406 -12.66 -9.78 -8.68
N ASP A 407 -11.93 -10.89 -8.72
CA ASP A 407 -11.77 -11.79 -7.59
C ASP A 407 -10.86 -11.18 -6.49
N LYS A 408 -10.45 -11.98 -5.49
CA LYS A 408 -9.58 -11.47 -4.43
C LYS A 408 -8.24 -10.95 -4.97
N ILE A 409 -7.65 -11.67 -5.94
CA ILE A 409 -6.36 -11.30 -6.55
C ILE A 409 -6.56 -10.04 -7.38
N GLY A 410 -7.63 -9.96 -8.18
CA GLY A 410 -7.95 -8.78 -8.99
C GLY A 410 -8.16 -7.53 -8.14
N ARG A 411 -8.80 -7.64 -6.97
CA ARG A 411 -8.96 -6.51 -6.03
C ARG A 411 -7.66 -6.06 -5.39
N GLU A 412 -6.79 -7.00 -5.02
CA GLU A 412 -5.47 -6.68 -4.47
C GLU A 412 -4.60 -6.00 -5.53
N GLU A 413 -4.63 -6.51 -6.76
CA GLU A 413 -3.91 -5.94 -7.90
C GLU A 413 -4.41 -4.54 -8.28
N GLU A 414 -5.74 -4.34 -8.32
CA GLU A 414 -6.34 -3.02 -8.54
C GLU A 414 -5.87 -2.02 -7.46
N GLY A 415 -5.90 -2.43 -6.18
CA GLY A 415 -5.42 -1.60 -5.08
C GLY A 415 -3.94 -1.22 -5.23
N ARG A 416 -3.10 -2.21 -5.55
CA ARG A 416 -1.67 -2.01 -5.82
C ARG A 416 -1.46 -1.02 -6.97
N MET A 417 -2.17 -1.20 -8.08
CA MET A 417 -2.03 -0.36 -9.28
C MET A 417 -2.48 1.08 -9.03
N VAL A 418 -3.57 1.29 -8.28
CA VAL A 418 -4.03 2.64 -7.90
C VAL A 418 -2.97 3.40 -7.11
N GLU A 419 -2.33 2.75 -6.13
CA GLU A 419 -1.24 3.35 -5.36
C GLU A 419 0.00 3.59 -6.24
N PHE A 420 0.36 2.61 -7.08
CA PHE A 420 1.53 2.67 -7.95
C PHE A 420 1.44 3.79 -9.00
N ARG A 421 0.28 3.95 -9.65
CA ARG A 421 0.07 4.98 -10.70
C ARG A 421 0.05 6.41 -10.17
N LYS A 422 -0.15 6.61 -8.87
CA LYS A 422 -0.31 7.93 -8.26
C LYS A 422 0.84 8.87 -8.62
N ASP A 423 2.08 8.43 -8.44
CA ASP A 423 3.26 9.25 -8.70
C ASP A 423 3.52 9.44 -10.20
N PHE A 424 3.24 8.42 -11.02
CA PHE A 424 3.31 8.52 -12.49
C PHE A 424 2.32 9.54 -13.06
N PHE A 425 1.11 9.62 -12.51
CA PHE A 425 0.14 10.64 -12.92
C PHE A 425 0.54 12.05 -12.46
N VAL A 426 1.25 12.18 -11.33
CA VAL A 426 1.87 13.46 -10.96
C VAL A 426 2.94 13.85 -11.98
N LEU A 427 3.76 12.90 -12.42
CA LEU A 427 4.74 13.11 -13.48
C LEU A 427 4.09 13.50 -14.81
N LEU A 428 3.05 12.78 -15.25
CA LEU A 428 2.29 13.07 -16.47
C LEU A 428 1.77 14.52 -16.49
N ARG A 429 1.13 14.96 -15.39
CA ARG A 429 0.62 16.33 -15.29
C ARG A 429 1.74 17.37 -15.29
N SER A 430 2.91 17.05 -14.71
CA SER A 430 4.07 17.94 -14.75
C SER A 430 4.64 18.06 -16.17
N VAL A 431 4.73 16.95 -16.90
CA VAL A 431 5.15 16.92 -18.32
C VAL A 431 4.16 17.70 -19.19
N GLY A 432 2.85 17.47 -19.01
CA GLY A 432 1.79 18.16 -19.73
C GLY A 432 1.81 19.69 -19.58
N ARG A 433 2.26 20.20 -18.43
CA ARG A 433 2.44 21.65 -18.21
C ARG A 433 3.66 22.23 -18.93
N VAL A 434 4.70 21.42 -19.13
CA VAL A 434 5.96 21.84 -19.74
C VAL A 434 5.91 21.72 -21.27
N ALA A 435 5.27 20.67 -21.78
CA ALA A 435 5.18 20.37 -23.21
C ALA A 435 3.76 19.88 -23.57
N PRO A 436 2.76 20.78 -23.59
CA PRO A 436 1.36 20.40 -23.81
C PRO A 436 1.12 19.77 -25.17
N ASP A 437 1.68 20.33 -26.24
CA ASP A 437 1.46 19.85 -27.61
C ASP A 437 2.00 18.43 -27.83
N VAL A 438 3.22 18.17 -27.34
CA VAL A 438 3.83 16.83 -27.41
C VAL A 438 3.03 15.82 -26.60
N THR A 439 2.59 16.21 -25.40
CA THR A 439 1.78 15.34 -24.53
C THR A 439 0.43 14.99 -25.17
N GLN A 440 -0.26 15.99 -25.73
CA GLN A 440 -1.53 15.79 -26.43
C GLN A 440 -1.37 14.91 -27.66
N MET A 441 -0.35 15.15 -28.48
CA MET A 441 -0.07 14.34 -29.67
C MET A 441 0.29 12.90 -29.29
N PHE A 442 1.06 12.69 -28.22
CA PHE A 442 1.39 11.35 -27.72
C PHE A 442 0.13 10.60 -27.28
N ILE A 443 -0.72 11.20 -26.44
CA ILE A 443 -1.96 10.57 -25.96
C ILE A 443 -2.90 10.27 -27.14
N ARG A 444 -3.02 11.19 -28.10
CA ARG A 444 -3.82 10.98 -29.32
C ARG A 444 -3.30 9.80 -30.14
N ASN A 445 -1.99 9.69 -30.34
CA ASN A 445 -1.39 8.57 -31.06
C ASN A 445 -1.57 7.24 -30.30
N SER A 446 -1.43 7.27 -28.98
CA SER A 446 -1.67 6.09 -28.13
C SER A 446 -3.11 5.58 -28.27
N LEU A 447 -4.10 6.48 -28.20
CA LEU A 447 -5.50 6.14 -28.45
C LEU A 447 -5.73 5.64 -29.88
N GLY A 448 -5.11 6.28 -30.87
CA GLY A 448 -5.20 5.86 -32.27
C GLY A 448 -4.65 4.45 -32.52
N ASN A 449 -3.52 4.14 -31.90
CA ASN A 449 -2.90 2.81 -31.95
C ASN A 449 -3.77 1.76 -31.25
N ALA A 450 -4.30 2.09 -30.06
CA ALA A 450 -5.18 1.22 -29.30
C ALA A 450 -6.47 0.87 -30.05
N VAL A 451 -7.02 1.79 -30.85
CA VAL A 451 -8.20 1.54 -31.70
C VAL A 451 -7.86 0.73 -32.95
N ALA A 452 -6.63 0.83 -33.45
CA ALA A 452 -6.18 0.12 -34.65
C ALA A 452 -5.81 -1.35 -34.41
N SER A 453 -5.40 -1.70 -33.18
CA SER A 453 -5.06 -3.08 -32.79
C SER A 453 -6.30 -3.93 -32.50
N SER A 454 -6.22 -5.24 -32.74
CA SER A 454 -7.32 -6.18 -32.51
C SER A 454 -7.66 -6.31 -31.01
N SER A 455 -8.94 -6.18 -30.66
CA SER A 455 -9.44 -6.03 -29.29
C SER A 455 -9.06 -7.13 -28.28
N ASP A 456 -8.76 -8.35 -28.73
CA ASP A 456 -8.45 -9.47 -27.83
C ASP A 456 -7.00 -9.46 -27.30
N ARG A 457 -6.08 -8.71 -27.93
CA ARG A 457 -4.65 -8.76 -27.61
C ARG A 457 -4.08 -7.49 -26.98
N ASN A 458 -4.86 -6.41 -26.89
CA ASN A 458 -4.39 -5.07 -26.56
C ASN A 458 -5.15 -4.42 -25.39
N VAL A 459 -5.92 -5.15 -24.59
CA VAL A 459 -6.80 -4.58 -23.55
C VAL A 459 -6.01 -3.73 -22.55
N GLU A 460 -4.83 -4.18 -22.14
CA GLU A 460 -3.97 -3.45 -21.21
C GLU A 460 -3.40 -2.18 -21.85
N GLU A 461 -3.09 -2.20 -23.15
CA GLU A 461 -2.67 -1.02 -23.89
C GLU A 461 -3.80 0.00 -24.05
N VAL A 462 -5.02 -0.49 -24.33
CA VAL A 462 -6.24 0.32 -24.43
C VAL A 462 -6.54 0.97 -23.08
N GLU A 463 -6.49 0.20 -22.00
CA GLU A 463 -6.71 0.68 -20.65
C GLU A 463 -5.65 1.72 -20.26
N ALA A 464 -4.36 1.47 -20.55
CA ALA A 464 -3.29 2.42 -20.28
C ALA A 464 -3.49 3.73 -21.06
N ALA A 465 -3.88 3.65 -22.35
CA ALA A 465 -4.16 4.84 -23.17
C ALA A 465 -5.36 5.65 -22.62
N LEU A 466 -6.43 4.98 -22.20
CA LEU A 466 -7.58 5.62 -21.56
C LEU A 466 -7.22 6.23 -20.20
N SER A 467 -6.38 5.56 -19.42
CA SER A 467 -5.86 6.05 -18.14
C SER A 467 -5.01 7.30 -18.30
N LEU A 468 -4.14 7.37 -19.31
CA LEU A 468 -3.41 8.60 -19.68
C LEU A 468 -4.37 9.73 -20.05
N PHE A 469 -5.35 9.44 -20.89
CA PHE A 469 -6.33 10.43 -21.34
C PHE A 469 -7.16 10.98 -20.17
N TYR A 470 -7.64 10.09 -19.30
CA TYR A 470 -8.38 10.45 -18.10
C TYR A 470 -7.54 11.34 -17.16
N ALA A 471 -6.33 10.90 -16.80
CA ALA A 471 -5.46 11.62 -15.87
C ALA A 471 -4.98 12.98 -16.41
N PHE A 472 -4.78 13.09 -17.73
CA PHE A 472 -4.45 14.35 -18.40
C PHE A 472 -5.65 15.28 -18.48
N GLY A 473 -6.85 14.76 -18.79
CA GLY A 473 -8.09 15.52 -18.86
C GLY A 473 -8.47 16.22 -17.57
N GLU A 474 -8.18 15.63 -16.40
CA GLU A 474 -8.37 16.27 -15.09
C GLU A 474 -7.57 17.57 -14.89
N SER A 475 -6.59 17.85 -15.78
CA SER A 475 -5.74 19.05 -15.70
C SER A 475 -6.12 20.17 -16.67
N ILE A 476 -7.14 19.96 -17.51
CA ILE A 476 -7.59 20.89 -18.56
C ILE A 476 -8.91 21.55 -18.11
N ASN A 477 -9.12 22.82 -18.50
CA ASN A 477 -10.34 23.57 -18.16
C ASN A 477 -11.61 23.02 -18.85
N ASP A 478 -12.76 23.20 -18.19
CA ASP A 478 -14.08 22.71 -18.61
C ASP A 478 -14.67 23.52 -19.78
N GLU A 479 -14.37 23.14 -21.02
CA GLU A 479 -15.15 23.54 -22.19
C GLU A 479 -16.05 22.38 -22.66
N VAL A 480 -17.36 22.50 -22.39
CA VAL A 480 -18.34 21.48 -22.78
C VAL A 480 -18.66 21.61 -24.28
N ASN A 481 -18.25 20.63 -25.07
CA ASN A 481 -18.63 20.54 -26.48
C ASN A 481 -19.91 19.71 -26.66
N ASP A 482 -21.02 20.39 -26.96
CA ASP A 482 -22.36 19.80 -27.08
C ASP A 482 -22.51 18.86 -28.29
N GLN A 483 -21.60 18.93 -29.26
CA GLN A 483 -21.66 18.12 -30.48
C GLN A 483 -21.56 16.62 -30.20
N TYR A 484 -20.85 16.21 -29.16
CA TYR A 484 -20.61 14.79 -28.84
C TYR A 484 -21.58 14.20 -27.82
N LEU A 485 -22.49 15.02 -27.27
CA LEU A 485 -23.38 14.61 -26.18
C LEU A 485 -24.24 13.40 -26.55
N HIS A 486 -24.76 13.35 -27.78
CA HIS A 486 -25.58 12.25 -28.27
C HIS A 486 -24.82 10.91 -28.34
N LEU A 487 -23.53 10.93 -28.69
CA LEU A 487 -22.69 9.71 -28.73
C LEU A 487 -22.40 9.20 -27.32
N VAL A 488 -22.12 10.12 -26.40
CA VAL A 488 -21.89 9.79 -24.98
C VAL A 488 -23.15 9.18 -24.38
N LEU A 489 -24.31 9.79 -24.63
CA LEU A 489 -25.60 9.25 -24.18
C LEU A 489 -25.88 7.87 -24.74
N ALA A 490 -25.64 7.65 -26.05
CA ALA A 490 -25.81 6.33 -26.65
C ALA A 490 -24.93 5.28 -25.96
N ALA A 491 -23.65 5.59 -25.70
CA ALA A 491 -22.73 4.67 -25.03
C ALA A 491 -23.11 4.34 -23.58
N PHE A 492 -23.73 5.28 -22.85
CA PHE A 492 -24.25 4.99 -21.50
C PHE A 492 -25.51 4.12 -21.53
N LEU A 493 -26.37 4.28 -22.53
CA LEU A 493 -27.72 3.70 -22.59
C LEU A 493 -27.81 2.41 -23.42
N ASP A 494 -26.71 1.94 -24.01
CA ASP A 494 -26.65 0.67 -24.75
C ASP A 494 -25.88 -0.43 -23.99
N GLU A 495 -25.65 -1.56 -24.65
CA GLU A 495 -24.97 -2.75 -24.09
C GLU A 495 -23.52 -2.49 -23.63
N ARG A 496 -22.94 -1.33 -23.94
CA ARG A 496 -21.60 -0.94 -23.46
C ARG A 496 -21.62 -0.28 -22.09
N GLY A 497 -22.78 0.25 -21.67
CA GLY A 497 -22.93 1.07 -20.47
C GLY A 497 -23.80 0.40 -19.40
N ILE A 498 -24.98 0.96 -19.17
CA ILE A 498 -25.91 0.53 -18.11
C ILE A 498 -26.41 -0.90 -18.37
N HIS A 499 -26.52 -1.32 -19.63
CA HIS A 499 -26.95 -2.67 -20.00
C HIS A 499 -25.80 -3.67 -20.15
N HIS A 500 -24.59 -3.31 -19.70
CA HIS A 500 -23.43 -4.18 -19.84
C HIS A 500 -23.60 -5.51 -19.07
N PRO A 501 -23.20 -6.67 -19.66
CA PRO A 501 -23.40 -7.98 -19.04
C PRO A 501 -22.62 -8.17 -17.73
N ASN A 502 -21.47 -7.51 -17.58
CA ASN A 502 -20.72 -7.48 -16.33
C ASN A 502 -21.38 -6.50 -15.33
N ILE A 503 -21.84 -7.04 -14.21
CA ILE A 503 -22.57 -6.29 -13.18
C ILE A 503 -21.75 -5.14 -12.58
N ASN A 504 -20.43 -5.29 -12.44
CA ASN A 504 -19.57 -4.24 -11.89
C ASN A 504 -19.49 -3.03 -12.85
N VAL A 505 -19.44 -3.30 -14.16
CA VAL A 505 -19.45 -2.27 -15.21
C VAL A 505 -20.81 -1.58 -15.27
N SER A 506 -21.91 -2.33 -15.32
CA SER A 506 -23.27 -1.77 -15.34
C SER A 506 -23.56 -0.87 -14.13
N ARG A 507 -23.16 -1.31 -12.92
CA ARG A 507 -23.28 -0.53 -11.68
C ARG A 507 -22.47 0.76 -11.75
N ARG A 508 -21.20 0.67 -12.17
CA ARG A 508 -20.33 1.84 -12.29
C ARG A 508 -20.82 2.80 -13.36
N ALA A 509 -21.32 2.29 -14.50
CA ALA A 509 -21.91 3.08 -15.57
C ALA A 509 -23.16 3.82 -15.08
N SER A 510 -24.02 3.19 -14.29
CA SER A 510 -25.20 3.82 -13.68
C SER A 510 -24.83 5.00 -12.76
N TYR A 511 -23.79 4.83 -11.93
CA TYR A 511 -23.26 5.91 -11.11
C TYR A 511 -22.66 7.05 -11.94
N LEU A 512 -21.83 6.73 -12.94
CA LEU A 512 -21.20 7.73 -13.81
C LEU A 512 -22.25 8.48 -14.64
N PHE A 513 -23.28 7.79 -15.13
CA PHE A 513 -24.41 8.41 -15.81
C PHE A 513 -25.15 9.40 -14.90
N MET A 514 -25.41 9.03 -13.64
CA MET A 514 -25.97 9.96 -12.66
C MET A 514 -25.11 11.20 -12.47
N ARG A 515 -23.78 11.06 -12.41
CA ARG A 515 -22.86 12.21 -12.32
C ARG A 515 -22.93 13.10 -13.56
N VAL A 516 -22.96 12.51 -14.76
CA VAL A 516 -23.11 13.23 -16.04
C VAL A 516 -24.44 14.00 -16.05
N VAL A 517 -25.54 13.36 -15.66
CA VAL A 517 -26.85 13.99 -15.56
C VAL A 517 -26.84 15.15 -14.56
N LYS A 518 -26.25 14.95 -13.38
CA LYS A 518 -26.18 16.00 -12.36
C LYS A 518 -25.48 17.27 -12.86
N SER A 519 -24.41 17.10 -13.66
CA SER A 519 -23.65 18.21 -14.24
C SER A 519 -24.29 18.81 -15.48
N LEU A 520 -24.95 18.00 -16.33
CA LEU A 520 -25.42 18.41 -17.66
C LEU A 520 -26.96 18.43 -17.82
N LYS A 521 -27.72 18.29 -16.73
CA LYS A 521 -29.20 18.16 -16.74
C LYS A 521 -29.93 19.15 -17.66
N ALA A 522 -29.54 20.42 -17.68
CA ALA A 522 -30.17 21.44 -18.53
C ALA A 522 -30.04 21.12 -20.04
N LYS A 523 -28.89 20.59 -20.46
CA LYS A 523 -28.63 20.20 -21.85
C LYS A 523 -29.26 18.85 -22.22
N LEU A 524 -29.60 18.04 -21.22
CA LEU A 524 -30.18 16.71 -21.39
C LEU A 524 -31.70 16.70 -21.46
N VAL A 525 -32.37 17.79 -21.07
CA VAL A 525 -33.84 17.93 -21.13
C VAL A 525 -34.44 17.50 -22.48
N PRO A 526 -33.87 17.89 -23.64
CA PRO A 526 -34.42 17.48 -24.95
C PRO A 526 -34.38 15.97 -25.21
N PHE A 527 -33.53 15.22 -24.50
CA PHE A 527 -33.31 13.79 -24.70
C PHE A 527 -34.07 12.90 -23.70
N ILE A 528 -34.87 13.48 -22.80
CA ILE A 528 -35.53 12.76 -21.70
C ILE A 528 -36.37 11.57 -22.19
N GLU A 529 -37.16 11.73 -23.25
CA GLU A 529 -37.99 10.65 -23.79
C GLU A 529 -37.15 9.46 -24.24
N ASN A 530 -36.06 9.72 -24.97
CA ASN A 530 -35.13 8.69 -25.41
C ASN A 530 -34.41 8.03 -24.21
N ILE A 531 -34.01 8.81 -23.19
CA ILE A 531 -33.38 8.28 -21.98
C ILE A 531 -34.35 7.35 -21.24
N LEU A 532 -35.60 7.78 -21.01
CA LEU A 532 -36.62 6.99 -20.31
C LEU A 532 -36.96 5.71 -21.08
N GLN A 533 -37.05 5.77 -22.41
CA GLN A 533 -37.33 4.61 -23.24
C GLN A 533 -36.23 3.55 -23.16
N ASN A 534 -34.95 3.96 -23.21
CA ASN A 534 -33.82 3.02 -23.12
C ASN A 534 -33.61 2.46 -21.70
N LEU A 535 -34.09 3.15 -20.66
CA LEU A 535 -33.98 2.68 -19.27
C LEU A 535 -35.20 1.87 -18.80
N GLN A 536 -36.22 1.70 -19.65
CA GLN A 536 -37.48 1.07 -19.26
C GLN A 536 -37.31 -0.37 -18.77
N ASP A 537 -36.42 -1.12 -19.40
CA ASP A 537 -36.09 -2.49 -19.02
C ASP A 537 -35.37 -2.56 -17.67
N THR A 538 -34.41 -1.65 -17.44
CA THR A 538 -33.66 -1.52 -16.18
C THR A 538 -34.61 -1.14 -15.05
N VAL A 539 -35.48 -0.16 -15.27
CA VAL A 539 -36.53 0.23 -14.31
C VAL A 539 -37.51 -0.92 -14.07
N ALA A 540 -37.87 -1.68 -15.10
CA ALA A 540 -38.75 -2.84 -14.98
C ALA A 540 -38.10 -3.99 -14.19
N GLN A 541 -36.77 -4.16 -14.23
CA GLN A 541 -36.08 -5.16 -13.41
C GLN A 541 -36.29 -4.92 -11.91
N PHE A 542 -36.33 -3.67 -11.44
CA PHE A 542 -36.70 -3.33 -10.06
C PHE A 542 -38.12 -3.75 -9.69
N THR A 543 -39.00 -3.87 -10.70
CA THR A 543 -40.38 -4.32 -10.51
C THR A 543 -40.62 -5.82 -10.67
N ARG A 544 -39.63 -6.58 -11.15
CA ARG A 544 -39.77 -8.00 -11.56
C ARG A 544 -38.94 -8.99 -10.74
N MET A 545 -38.28 -8.56 -9.66
CA MET A 545 -37.27 -9.36 -8.95
C MET A 545 -37.86 -10.65 -8.33
N ASN A 546 -37.95 -11.71 -9.15
CA ASN A 546 -38.23 -13.08 -8.76
C ASN A 546 -36.92 -13.72 -8.30
N SER A 547 -36.77 -13.85 -6.98
CA SER A 547 -36.02 -14.89 -6.26
C SER A 547 -35.01 -15.72 -7.06
N MET A 548 -33.81 -15.20 -7.40
CA MET A 548 -32.70 -16.10 -7.79
C MET A 548 -31.25 -15.59 -7.64
N SER A 549 -30.97 -14.35 -7.21
CA SER A 549 -29.59 -13.89 -7.03
C SER A 549 -29.23 -13.72 -5.55
N LYS A 550 -28.68 -14.78 -4.95
CA LYS A 550 -28.23 -14.87 -3.55
C LYS A 550 -26.99 -14.02 -3.20
N GLU A 551 -26.51 -13.15 -4.08
CA GLU A 551 -25.27 -12.38 -3.90
C GLU A 551 -25.46 -10.85 -3.78
N LEU A 552 -26.69 -10.33 -3.73
CA LEU A 552 -26.97 -8.88 -3.78
C LEU A 552 -27.37 -8.21 -2.45
N SER A 553 -27.09 -8.82 -1.30
CA SER A 553 -27.55 -8.28 0.00
C SER A 553 -26.74 -7.08 0.54
N GLY A 554 -26.26 -6.18 -0.32
CA GLY A 554 -25.44 -5.05 0.16
C GLY A 554 -25.31 -3.79 -0.69
N SER A 555 -25.97 -3.66 -1.85
CA SER A 555 -25.59 -2.58 -2.79
C SER A 555 -26.71 -1.61 -3.14
N GLU A 556 -26.38 -0.32 -3.23
CA GLU A 556 -27.22 0.82 -3.67
C GLU A 556 -27.58 0.79 -5.17
N ASP A 557 -27.54 -0.39 -5.79
CA ASP A 557 -27.36 -0.65 -7.22
C ASP A 557 -28.37 -0.02 -8.17
N GLY A 558 -29.58 0.27 -7.70
CA GLY A 558 -30.62 0.92 -8.51
C GLY A 558 -30.80 2.41 -8.30
N SER A 559 -30.28 2.92 -7.17
CA SER A 559 -30.62 4.26 -6.71
C SER A 559 -30.11 5.34 -7.67
N HIS A 560 -28.96 5.13 -8.30
CA HIS A 560 -28.35 6.12 -9.19
C HIS A 560 -29.18 6.39 -10.46
N ILE A 561 -29.81 5.36 -11.04
CA ILE A 561 -30.66 5.52 -12.22
C ILE A 561 -31.93 6.31 -11.87
N PHE A 562 -32.58 5.97 -10.75
CA PHE A 562 -33.75 6.71 -10.28
C PHE A 562 -33.39 8.16 -9.90
N GLU A 563 -32.23 8.39 -9.28
CA GLU A 563 -31.72 9.73 -8.99
C GLU A 563 -31.47 10.53 -10.27
N ALA A 564 -30.84 9.91 -11.29
CA ALA A 564 -30.62 10.53 -12.59
C ALA A 564 -31.94 10.92 -13.28
N ILE A 565 -32.90 9.98 -13.34
CA ILE A 565 -34.23 10.24 -13.90
C ILE A 565 -34.94 11.36 -13.13
N GLY A 566 -34.89 11.33 -11.80
CA GLY A 566 -35.46 12.36 -10.95
C GLY A 566 -34.87 13.74 -11.22
N LEU A 567 -33.54 13.83 -11.35
CA LEU A 567 -32.83 15.08 -11.63
C LEU A 567 -33.21 15.67 -13.00
N LEU A 568 -33.49 14.82 -13.99
CA LEU A 568 -33.95 15.24 -15.32
C LEU A 568 -35.41 15.70 -15.30
N ILE A 569 -36.31 14.91 -14.72
CA ILE A 569 -37.74 15.24 -14.65
C ILE A 569 -37.95 16.48 -13.78
N GLY A 570 -37.17 16.67 -12.72
CA GLY A 570 -37.26 17.83 -11.82
C GLY A 570 -36.81 19.17 -12.41
N MET A 571 -36.35 19.21 -13.68
CA MET A 571 -35.96 20.47 -14.34
C MET A 571 -37.18 21.30 -14.76
N GLU A 572 -37.20 22.59 -14.42
CA GLU A 572 -38.30 23.50 -14.75
C GLU A 572 -38.57 23.64 -16.26
N ASP A 573 -37.58 23.35 -17.11
CA ASP A 573 -37.69 23.41 -18.58
C ASP A 573 -38.57 22.29 -19.18
N VAL A 574 -38.83 21.22 -18.43
CA VAL A 574 -39.72 20.13 -18.90
C VAL A 574 -41.18 20.60 -18.82
N PRO A 575 -42.04 20.36 -19.81
CA PRO A 575 -43.46 20.75 -19.74
C PRO A 575 -44.21 20.14 -18.53
N PRO A 576 -45.14 20.86 -17.89
CA PRO A 576 -45.83 20.42 -16.66
C PRO A 576 -46.63 19.13 -16.85
N GLU A 577 -47.34 19.00 -17.97
CA GLU A 577 -48.11 17.82 -18.30
C GLU A 577 -47.21 16.58 -18.44
N LYS A 578 -46.10 16.72 -19.18
CA LYS A 578 -45.11 15.65 -19.38
C LYS A 578 -44.38 15.27 -18.09
N GLN A 579 -44.04 16.24 -17.22
CA GLN A 579 -43.42 15.90 -15.93
C GLN A 579 -44.34 15.05 -15.05
N SER A 580 -45.62 15.42 -14.96
CA SER A 580 -46.60 14.65 -14.19
C SER A 580 -46.82 13.27 -14.80
N GLU A 581 -46.87 13.17 -16.13
CA GLU A 581 -46.97 11.89 -16.84
C GLU A 581 -45.77 10.98 -16.57
N TYR A 582 -44.54 11.47 -16.77
CA TYR A 582 -43.31 10.69 -16.53
C TYR A 582 -43.20 10.27 -15.07
N LEU A 583 -43.45 11.18 -14.12
CA LEU A 583 -43.40 10.83 -12.70
C LEU A 583 -44.47 9.79 -12.34
N SER A 584 -45.66 9.88 -12.93
CA SER A 584 -46.75 8.92 -12.67
C SER A 584 -46.39 7.54 -13.20
N SER A 585 -45.81 7.49 -14.40
CA SER A 585 -45.37 6.24 -15.03
C SER A 585 -44.33 5.48 -14.20
N LEU A 586 -43.57 6.19 -13.36
CA LEU A 586 -42.55 5.61 -12.47
C LEU A 586 -43.08 5.30 -11.08
N LEU A 587 -43.79 6.24 -10.43
CA LEU A 587 -44.27 6.08 -9.06
C LEU A 587 -45.44 5.10 -8.95
N THR A 588 -46.37 5.08 -9.92
CA THR A 588 -47.58 4.24 -9.83
C THR A 588 -47.25 2.75 -9.81
N PRO A 589 -46.41 2.19 -10.70
CA PRO A 589 -46.03 0.77 -10.65
C PRO A 589 -45.31 0.39 -9.35
N LEU A 590 -44.37 1.22 -8.89
CA LEU A 590 -43.62 0.98 -7.64
C LEU A 590 -44.54 0.95 -6.42
N CYS A 591 -45.46 1.92 -6.31
CA CYS A 591 -46.46 1.96 -5.24
C CYS A 591 -47.45 0.79 -5.30
N GLN A 592 -47.85 0.36 -6.51
CA GLN A 592 -48.73 -0.80 -6.69
C GLN A 592 -48.03 -2.08 -6.23
N GLN A 593 -46.76 -2.25 -6.57
CA GLN A 593 -46.00 -3.42 -6.16
C GLN A 593 -45.83 -3.49 -4.64
N VAL A 594 -45.52 -2.37 -3.98
CA VAL A 594 -45.48 -2.30 -2.50
C VAL A 594 -46.82 -2.74 -1.90
N LYS A 595 -47.94 -2.27 -2.45
CA LYS A 595 -49.28 -2.69 -1.98
C LYS A 595 -49.55 -4.18 -2.18
N VAL A 596 -49.13 -4.73 -3.33
CA VAL A 596 -49.29 -6.17 -3.62
C VAL A 596 -48.46 -7.01 -2.65
N GLU A 597 -47.19 -6.66 -2.45
CA GLU A 597 -46.30 -7.37 -1.52
C GLU A 597 -46.81 -7.28 -0.08
N LEU A 598 -47.28 -6.10 0.35
CA LEU A 598 -47.93 -5.91 1.66
C LEU A 598 -49.16 -6.81 1.82
N ALA A 599 -50.07 -6.81 0.83
CA ALA A 599 -51.31 -7.60 0.89
C ALA A 599 -51.05 -9.11 0.91
N VAL A 600 -50.06 -9.59 0.14
CA VAL A 600 -49.66 -11.00 0.14
C VAL A 600 -49.10 -11.41 1.51
N MET A 601 -48.29 -10.56 2.14
CA MET A 601 -47.72 -10.84 3.45
C MET A 601 -48.75 -10.73 4.59
N GLU A 602 -49.70 -9.79 4.51
CA GLU A 602 -50.84 -9.72 5.42
C GLU A 602 -51.69 -11.00 5.35
N SER A 603 -51.92 -11.55 4.15
CA SER A 603 -52.69 -12.79 3.97
C SER A 603 -51.98 -14.03 4.53
N ALA A 604 -50.64 -14.05 4.57
CA ALA A 604 -49.84 -15.12 5.17
C ALA A 604 -49.90 -15.10 6.72
N LEU A 605 -50.11 -13.94 7.34
CA LEU A 605 -50.23 -13.78 8.80
C LEU A 605 -51.61 -14.24 9.35
N VAL A 606 -52.63 -14.34 8.51
CA VAL A 606 -54.01 -14.70 8.91
C VAL A 606 -54.21 -16.23 9.13
N TYR A 607 -53.26 -17.07 8.72
CA TYR A 607 -53.33 -18.54 8.90
C TYR A 607 -52.70 -19.07 10.20
N LEU A 608 -52.76 -18.31 11.30
CA LEU A 608 -52.37 -18.80 12.63
C LEU A 608 -53.62 -19.01 13.50
N PRO A 609 -53.96 -20.26 13.91
CA PRO A 609 -55.09 -20.49 14.79
C PRO A 609 -54.72 -20.05 16.21
N LEU A 610 -55.08 -18.83 16.58
CA LEU A 610 -55.04 -18.35 17.96
C LEU A 610 -56.24 -18.92 18.72
N GLY A 611 -55.98 -19.94 19.54
CA GLY A 611 -56.99 -20.48 20.45
C GLY A 611 -56.42 -21.43 21.49
N ILE A 612 -55.71 -20.92 22.50
CA ILE A 612 -55.49 -21.65 23.76
C ILE A 612 -55.72 -20.67 24.94
N PRO A 613 -56.59 -21.00 25.91
CA PRO A 613 -56.83 -20.18 27.09
C PRO A 613 -55.73 -20.34 28.14
N CYS A 614 -55.30 -19.22 28.75
CA CYS A 614 -54.38 -19.17 29.89
C CYS A 614 -54.99 -19.73 31.19
N PRO A 615 -54.20 -20.47 32.00
CA PRO A 615 -54.37 -20.49 33.46
C PRO A 615 -53.17 -19.86 34.21
N PRO A 616 -53.33 -19.49 35.48
CA PRO A 616 -52.44 -18.57 36.18
C PRO A 616 -51.35 -19.28 36.98
N SER A 617 -50.08 -18.92 36.78
CA SER A 617 -49.02 -18.78 37.82
C SER A 617 -47.63 -18.54 37.18
N LEU A 618 -46.87 -17.59 37.74
CA LEU A 618 -45.46 -17.33 37.41
C LEU A 618 -44.59 -18.45 38.00
N PRO A 619 -43.77 -19.16 37.20
CA PRO A 619 -42.54 -18.59 36.64
C PRO A 619 -42.24 -19.09 35.20
N THR A 620 -43.17 -18.86 34.27
CA THR A 620 -43.07 -19.32 32.87
C THR A 620 -42.75 -18.22 31.87
N PHE A 621 -42.39 -17.01 32.30
CA PHE A 621 -42.20 -15.86 31.40
C PHE A 621 -40.92 -15.95 30.55
N ILE A 622 -39.86 -16.59 31.08
CA ILE A 622 -38.59 -16.81 30.37
C ILE A 622 -38.69 -17.99 29.39
N LEU A 623 -39.44 -19.04 29.76
CA LEU A 623 -39.75 -20.17 28.88
C LEU A 623 -40.72 -19.78 27.75
N LEU A 624 -41.63 -18.82 27.96
CA LEU A 624 -42.51 -18.29 26.92
C LEU A 624 -41.78 -17.40 25.90
N ILE A 625 -40.76 -16.64 26.31
CA ILE A 625 -39.93 -15.86 25.37
C ILE A 625 -39.00 -16.79 24.58
N ALA A 626 -38.41 -17.80 25.22
CA ALA A 626 -37.61 -18.82 24.55
C ALA A 626 -38.46 -19.69 23.60
N ALA A 627 -39.68 -20.08 24.01
CA ALA A 627 -40.61 -20.81 23.15
C ALA A 627 -41.15 -19.95 22.01
N ALA A 628 -41.35 -18.64 22.20
CA ALA A 628 -41.75 -17.71 21.15
C ALA A 628 -40.61 -17.43 20.16
N LEU A 629 -39.36 -17.30 20.61
CA LEU A 629 -38.18 -17.17 19.74
C LEU A 629 -37.92 -18.47 18.97
N ILE A 630 -38.04 -19.63 19.62
CA ILE A 630 -37.96 -20.94 18.97
C ILE A 630 -39.14 -21.17 18.03
N GLN A 631 -40.36 -20.68 18.32
CA GLN A 631 -41.49 -20.75 17.39
C GLN A 631 -41.32 -19.81 16.19
N VAL A 632 -40.69 -18.65 16.34
CA VAL A 632 -40.34 -17.78 15.22
C VAL A 632 -39.24 -18.41 14.35
N GLU A 633 -38.21 -19.03 14.94
CA GLU A 633 -37.20 -19.81 14.20
C GLU A 633 -37.80 -21.07 13.54
N VAL A 634 -38.70 -21.79 14.21
CA VAL A 634 -39.35 -23.00 13.68
C VAL A 634 -40.42 -22.63 12.63
N LEU A 635 -41.07 -21.47 12.70
CA LEU A 635 -41.96 -20.96 11.65
C LEU A 635 -41.18 -20.46 10.42
N LEU A 636 -39.99 -19.85 10.62
CA LEU A 636 -39.04 -19.54 9.54
C LEU A 636 -38.51 -20.81 8.85
N ILE A 637 -38.33 -21.90 9.60
CA ILE A 637 -37.88 -23.20 9.07
C ILE A 637 -39.02 -23.98 8.39
N ASN A 638 -40.26 -23.93 8.92
CA ASN A 638 -41.40 -24.68 8.39
C ASN A 638 -42.11 -24.02 7.19
N ALA A 639 -41.89 -22.72 6.93
CA ALA A 639 -42.32 -22.06 5.69
C ALA A 639 -41.62 -22.61 4.43
N LYS A 640 -40.60 -23.47 4.57
CA LYS A 640 -39.88 -24.12 3.46
C LYS A 640 -40.67 -25.19 2.69
N VAL A 641 -41.92 -25.52 3.05
CA VAL A 641 -42.58 -26.74 2.54
C VAL A 641 -43.75 -26.51 1.57
N GLN A 642 -44.19 -25.27 1.28
CA GLN A 642 -45.23 -25.08 0.25
C GLN A 642 -45.02 -23.77 -0.53
N ASN A 643 -44.56 -23.87 -1.80
CA ASN A 643 -44.64 -22.92 -2.92
C ASN A 643 -45.06 -21.44 -2.64
N ALA A 644 -44.49 -20.81 -1.63
CA ALA A 644 -44.63 -19.39 -1.32
C ALA A 644 -43.21 -18.81 -1.32
N GLU A 645 -43.00 -17.76 -2.13
CA GLU A 645 -41.75 -17.02 -2.23
C GLU A 645 -41.18 -16.63 -0.86
N ASP A 646 -39.86 -16.67 -0.72
CA ASP A 646 -39.14 -16.42 0.54
C ASP A 646 -39.50 -15.05 1.14
N PRO A 647 -40.07 -14.96 2.38
CA PRO A 647 -40.44 -13.70 3.01
C PRO A 647 -39.24 -12.74 3.17
N VAL A 648 -38.01 -13.26 3.25
CA VAL A 648 -36.79 -12.46 3.29
C VAL A 648 -36.56 -11.73 1.96
N ALA A 649 -36.82 -12.40 0.83
CA ALA A 649 -36.69 -11.81 -0.51
C ALA A 649 -37.71 -10.69 -0.73
N LYS A 650 -38.95 -10.86 -0.24
CA LYS A 650 -40.00 -9.84 -0.31
C LYS A 650 -39.68 -8.60 0.51
N ILE A 651 -39.15 -8.77 1.72
CA ILE A 651 -38.66 -7.65 2.54
C ILE A 651 -37.54 -6.90 1.81
N ALA A 652 -36.60 -7.62 1.19
CA ALA A 652 -35.54 -7.01 0.39
C ALA A 652 -36.09 -6.24 -0.83
N ASN A 653 -37.08 -6.79 -1.53
CA ASN A 653 -37.76 -6.12 -2.63
C ASN A 653 -38.42 -4.80 -2.20
N ILE A 654 -39.14 -4.79 -1.07
CA ILE A 654 -39.74 -3.58 -0.52
C ILE A 654 -38.67 -2.54 -0.17
N GLN A 655 -37.54 -2.95 0.43
CA GLN A 655 -36.42 -2.04 0.72
C GLN A 655 -35.87 -1.38 -0.54
N GLN A 656 -35.66 -2.16 -1.60
CA GLN A 656 -35.15 -1.66 -2.89
C GLN A 656 -36.13 -0.66 -3.52
N ILE A 657 -37.43 -0.91 -3.46
CA ILE A 657 -38.46 0.01 -3.96
C ILE A 657 -38.44 1.34 -3.17
N ILE A 658 -38.35 1.28 -1.84
CA ILE A 658 -38.25 2.50 -1.02
C ILE A 658 -36.99 3.29 -1.41
N MET A 659 -35.85 2.61 -1.59
CA MET A 659 -34.60 3.26 -2.00
C MET A 659 -34.70 3.91 -3.38
N ALA A 660 -35.34 3.26 -4.36
CA ALA A 660 -35.59 3.80 -5.68
C ALA A 660 -36.48 5.06 -5.64
N ILE A 661 -37.60 5.02 -4.92
CA ILE A 661 -38.50 6.17 -4.74
C ILE A 661 -37.77 7.32 -4.04
N ASN A 662 -36.99 7.01 -3.00
CA ASN A 662 -36.20 7.99 -2.27
C ASN A 662 -35.19 8.68 -3.19
N ALA A 663 -34.45 7.90 -3.99
CA ALA A 663 -33.49 8.41 -4.95
C ALA A 663 -34.16 9.27 -6.04
N LEU A 664 -35.30 8.83 -6.58
CA LEU A 664 -36.11 9.60 -7.54
C LEU A 664 -36.51 10.98 -6.99
N SER A 665 -36.89 11.04 -5.72
CA SER A 665 -37.30 12.29 -5.07
C SER A 665 -36.18 13.31 -4.87
N LYS A 666 -34.90 12.90 -4.95
CA LYS A 666 -33.74 13.82 -4.84
C LYS A 666 -33.70 14.86 -5.96
N GLY A 667 -34.29 14.55 -7.11
CA GLY A 667 -34.35 15.49 -8.23
C GLY A 667 -35.32 16.64 -8.09
N PHE A 668 -36.22 16.59 -7.09
CA PHE A 668 -37.30 17.55 -6.92
C PHE A 668 -37.02 18.47 -5.73
N SER A 669 -37.26 19.78 -5.90
CA SER A 669 -37.08 20.79 -4.86
C SER A 669 -38.42 21.20 -4.24
N GLU A 670 -38.39 21.66 -2.99
CA GLU A 670 -39.58 22.18 -2.28
C GLU A 670 -40.34 23.21 -3.12
N ARG A 671 -39.62 24.18 -3.72
CA ARG A 671 -40.20 25.23 -4.55
C ARG A 671 -40.94 24.67 -5.76
N LEU A 672 -40.33 23.71 -6.47
CA LEU A 672 -40.95 23.10 -7.65
C LEU A 672 -42.26 22.39 -7.27
N VAL A 673 -42.23 21.63 -6.18
CA VAL A 673 -43.30 20.71 -5.80
C VAL A 673 -44.46 21.42 -5.07
N THR A 674 -44.18 22.49 -4.34
CA THR A 674 -45.19 23.23 -3.55
C THR A 674 -45.73 24.47 -4.27
N ALA A 675 -44.87 25.22 -4.96
CA ALA A 675 -45.26 26.49 -5.57
C ALA A 675 -45.47 26.37 -7.08
N SER A 676 -44.50 25.80 -7.81
CA SER A 676 -44.55 25.79 -9.28
C SER A 676 -45.49 24.71 -9.84
N ARG A 677 -45.49 23.51 -9.26
CA ARG A 677 -46.19 22.31 -9.80
C ARG A 677 -46.81 21.47 -8.69
N PRO A 678 -47.91 21.94 -8.06
CA PRO A 678 -48.53 21.27 -6.91
C PRO A 678 -49.07 19.86 -7.20
N ALA A 679 -49.37 19.53 -8.47
CA ALA A 679 -49.79 18.18 -8.87
C ALA A 679 -48.71 17.13 -8.56
N ILE A 680 -47.44 17.46 -8.77
CA ILE A 680 -46.30 16.59 -8.42
C ILE A 680 -46.22 16.38 -6.90
N GLY A 681 -46.50 17.43 -6.12
CA GLY A 681 -46.55 17.32 -4.66
C GLY A 681 -47.64 16.40 -4.14
N LEU A 682 -48.79 16.37 -4.82
CA LEU A 682 -49.85 15.43 -4.49
C LEU A 682 -49.42 13.97 -4.71
N MET A 683 -48.65 13.70 -5.77
CA MET A 683 -48.16 12.34 -6.08
C MET A 683 -47.16 11.84 -5.03
N PHE A 684 -46.26 12.71 -4.55
CA PHE A 684 -45.36 12.36 -3.45
C PHE A 684 -46.10 12.16 -2.13
N LYS A 685 -47.15 12.94 -1.85
CA LYS A 685 -48.03 12.70 -0.68
C LYS A 685 -48.73 11.35 -0.75
N GLN A 686 -49.30 11.00 -1.91
CA GLN A 686 -49.91 9.69 -2.13
C GLN A 686 -48.88 8.56 -1.96
N THR A 687 -47.65 8.78 -2.41
CA THR A 687 -46.55 7.82 -2.23
C THR A 687 -46.16 7.66 -0.76
N LEU A 688 -46.07 8.77 -0.01
CA LEU A 688 -45.83 8.77 1.43
C LEU A 688 -46.92 8.01 2.18
N ASP A 689 -48.19 8.21 1.82
CA ASP A 689 -49.31 7.45 2.40
C ASP A 689 -49.15 5.93 2.24
N VAL A 690 -48.67 5.48 1.08
CA VAL A 690 -48.43 4.06 0.81
C VAL A 690 -47.25 3.54 1.62
N LEU A 691 -46.12 4.26 1.65
CA LEU A 691 -44.93 3.80 2.37
C LEU A 691 -45.11 3.84 3.89
N LEU A 692 -45.95 4.72 4.43
CA LEU A 692 -46.30 4.72 5.85
C LEU A 692 -47.12 3.49 6.27
N GLN A 693 -47.85 2.84 5.35
CA GLN A 693 -48.54 1.57 5.65
C GLN A 693 -47.54 0.45 5.99
N ILE A 694 -46.31 0.51 5.46
CA ILE A 694 -45.26 -0.47 5.76
C ILE A 694 -44.92 -0.46 7.26
N LEU A 695 -44.88 0.73 7.89
CA LEU A 695 -44.62 0.85 9.33
C LEU A 695 -45.74 0.26 10.19
N VAL A 696 -46.97 0.26 9.67
CA VAL A 696 -48.14 -0.32 10.36
C VAL A 696 -48.14 -1.85 10.24
N VAL A 697 -47.80 -2.37 9.06
CA VAL A 697 -47.80 -3.83 8.78
C VAL A 697 -46.55 -4.52 9.35
N PHE A 698 -45.39 -3.86 9.30
CA PHE A 698 -44.10 -4.39 9.76
C PHE A 698 -43.43 -3.51 10.80
N PRO A 699 -44.06 -3.25 11.95
CA PRO A 699 -43.52 -2.34 12.94
C PRO A 699 -42.18 -2.81 13.51
N LYS A 700 -41.92 -4.13 13.57
CA LYS A 700 -40.71 -4.74 14.18
C LYS A 700 -39.54 -4.99 13.22
N ILE A 701 -39.68 -4.71 11.92
CA ILE A 701 -38.61 -4.97 10.94
C ILE A 701 -37.72 -3.73 10.83
N GLU A 702 -36.61 -3.73 11.56
CA GLU A 702 -35.66 -2.61 11.63
C GLU A 702 -35.17 -2.13 10.24
N PRO A 703 -34.74 -3.00 9.30
CA PRO A 703 -34.29 -2.53 7.98
C PRO A 703 -35.34 -1.75 7.17
N LEU A 704 -36.63 -2.13 7.24
CA LEU A 704 -37.71 -1.41 6.55
C LEU A 704 -37.98 -0.08 7.25
N ARG A 705 -37.99 -0.08 8.58
CA ARG A 705 -38.18 1.11 9.41
C ARG A 705 -37.14 2.17 9.06
N THR A 706 -35.86 1.80 9.03
CA THR A 706 -34.76 2.70 8.69
C THR A 706 -34.92 3.32 7.30
N LYS A 707 -35.35 2.55 6.29
CA LYS A 707 -35.58 3.06 4.93
C LYS A 707 -36.80 3.97 4.83
N VAL A 708 -37.91 3.65 5.49
CA VAL A 708 -39.10 4.53 5.53
C VAL A 708 -38.78 5.83 6.27
N THR A 709 -38.04 5.77 7.38
CA THR A 709 -37.58 6.97 8.11
C THR A 709 -36.71 7.85 7.22
N SER A 710 -35.74 7.28 6.50
CA SER A 710 -34.93 8.02 5.52
C SER A 710 -35.79 8.70 4.44
N PHE A 711 -36.84 8.02 3.96
CA PHE A 711 -37.78 8.63 3.01
C PHE A 711 -38.60 9.77 3.64
N ILE A 712 -39.02 9.65 4.91
CA ILE A 712 -39.73 10.73 5.62
C ILE A 712 -38.86 11.99 5.70
N HIS A 713 -37.59 11.87 6.11
CA HIS A 713 -36.65 12.99 6.09
C HIS A 713 -36.59 13.63 4.70
N ARG A 714 -36.44 12.82 3.65
CA ARG A 714 -36.38 13.33 2.29
C ARG A 714 -37.68 14.02 1.84
N MET A 715 -38.82 13.54 2.32
CA MET A 715 -40.11 14.21 2.09
C MET A 715 -40.19 15.54 2.82
N VAL A 716 -39.61 15.70 4.01
CA VAL A 716 -39.51 17.02 4.67
C VAL A 716 -38.78 18.01 3.76
N ASP A 717 -37.66 17.62 3.16
CA ASP A 717 -36.94 18.47 2.19
C ASP A 717 -37.74 18.79 0.91
N THR A 718 -38.55 17.83 0.44
CA THR A 718 -39.18 17.89 -0.89
C THR A 718 -40.57 18.53 -0.84
N LEU A 719 -41.31 18.35 0.26
CA LEU A 719 -42.70 18.77 0.45
C LEU A 719 -42.85 19.86 1.53
N GLY A 720 -41.81 20.15 2.31
CA GLY A 720 -41.79 21.18 3.34
C GLY A 720 -42.92 21.00 4.36
N ALA A 721 -43.62 22.10 4.66
CA ALA A 721 -44.73 22.13 5.63
C ALA A 721 -45.87 21.15 5.30
N SER A 722 -45.96 20.69 4.05
CA SER A 722 -47.07 19.85 3.64
C SER A 722 -46.95 18.38 4.10
N VAL A 723 -45.85 18.01 4.76
CA VAL A 723 -45.61 16.71 5.40
C VAL A 723 -46.20 16.62 6.81
N PHE A 724 -46.40 17.75 7.51
CA PHE A 724 -46.84 17.78 8.92
C PHE A 724 -48.06 16.90 9.24
N PRO A 725 -49.12 16.82 8.42
CA PRO A 725 -50.28 15.97 8.70
C PRO A 725 -49.95 14.47 8.81
N TYR A 726 -48.83 14.03 8.22
CA TYR A 726 -48.42 12.63 8.16
C TYR A 726 -47.48 12.23 9.32
N LEU A 727 -46.81 13.21 9.94
CA LEU A 727 -45.83 12.96 11.01
C LEU A 727 -46.44 12.27 12.23
N PRO A 728 -47.60 12.69 12.81
CA PRO A 728 -48.16 12.06 14.00
C PRO A 728 -48.36 10.54 13.84
N LYS A 729 -48.85 10.11 12.66
CA LYS A 729 -49.06 8.71 12.33
C LYS A 729 -47.75 7.92 12.20
N ALA A 730 -46.70 8.55 11.69
CA ALA A 730 -45.37 7.94 11.61
C ALA A 730 -44.70 7.84 12.99
N LEU A 731 -44.80 8.91 13.79
CA LEU A 731 -44.25 9.00 15.14
C LEU A 731 -44.83 7.94 16.07
N GLU A 732 -46.15 7.72 16.01
CA GLU A 732 -46.84 6.70 16.82
C GLU A 732 -46.28 5.29 16.60
N GLN A 733 -45.90 4.95 15.36
CA GLN A 733 -45.34 3.63 15.01
C GLN A 733 -43.83 3.53 15.27
N LEU A 734 -43.08 4.64 15.14
CA LEU A 734 -41.63 4.68 15.34
C LEU A 734 -41.21 4.78 16.81
N LEU A 735 -42.06 5.34 17.69
CA LEU A 735 -41.81 5.50 19.13
C LEU A 735 -42.01 4.23 19.96
N ALA A 736 -42.48 3.13 19.35
CA ALA A 736 -42.80 1.88 20.04
C ALA A 736 -41.56 1.05 20.49
N GLU A 737 -40.34 1.37 20.01
CA GLU A 737 -39.08 0.73 20.42
C GLU A 737 -37.95 1.78 20.58
N SER A 738 -37.09 1.62 21.59
CA SER A 738 -36.27 2.68 22.20
C SER A 738 -35.06 3.19 21.39
N GLU A 739 -34.62 2.50 20.33
CA GLU A 739 -33.38 2.85 19.62
C GLU A 739 -33.52 3.99 18.58
N VAL A 740 -34.74 4.36 18.18
CA VAL A 740 -34.98 5.38 17.12
C VAL A 740 -35.06 6.83 17.69
N GLN A 741 -34.98 7.01 19.01
CA GLN A 741 -35.22 8.29 19.69
C GLN A 741 -34.26 9.42 19.26
N ASN A 742 -33.00 9.13 18.93
CA ASN A 742 -32.03 10.15 18.53
C ASN A 742 -32.29 10.71 17.12
N ILE A 743 -32.66 9.86 16.15
CA ILE A 743 -33.00 10.27 14.77
C ILE A 743 -34.33 11.03 14.76
N LEU A 744 -35.27 10.62 15.60
CA LEU A 744 -36.54 11.29 15.84
C LEU A 744 -36.37 12.70 16.42
N LEU A 745 -35.46 12.86 17.38
CA LEU A 745 -35.12 14.17 17.96
C LEU A 745 -34.48 15.09 16.92
N GLU A 746 -33.61 14.58 16.04
CA GLU A 746 -33.07 15.34 14.89
C GLU A 746 -34.15 15.72 13.88
N LEU A 747 -35.06 14.80 13.48
CA LEU A 747 -36.20 15.10 12.61
C LEU A 747 -37.08 16.22 13.16
N ILE A 748 -37.38 16.15 14.45
CA ILE A 748 -38.18 17.15 15.15
C ILE A 748 -37.38 18.46 15.25
N PHE A 749 -36.08 18.42 15.58
CA PHE A 749 -35.23 19.60 15.63
C PHE A 749 -35.03 20.27 14.27
N GLU A 750 -34.82 19.53 13.18
CA GLU A 750 -34.72 20.05 11.81
C GLU A 750 -36.06 20.64 11.36
N SER A 751 -37.16 19.97 11.65
CA SER A 751 -38.51 20.48 11.38
C SER A 751 -38.83 21.76 12.18
N PHE A 752 -38.29 21.93 13.39
CA PHE A 752 -38.43 23.16 14.17
C PHE A 752 -37.39 24.24 13.79
N SER A 753 -36.18 23.85 13.42
CA SER A 753 -35.05 24.69 12.97
C SER A 753 -35.35 25.36 11.63
N TYR A 754 -35.78 24.59 10.63
CA TYR A 754 -36.11 25.07 9.29
C TYR A 754 -37.22 26.13 9.28
N PHE A 755 -38.13 26.09 10.27
CA PHE A 755 -39.22 27.06 10.44
C PHE A 755 -38.93 28.16 11.46
N GLY A 756 -37.89 28.01 12.30
CA GLY A 756 -37.43 29.07 13.20
C GLY A 756 -36.59 30.16 12.52
N SER A 757 -36.07 29.89 11.31
CA SER A 757 -35.19 30.80 10.55
C SER A 757 -35.85 31.49 9.33
N ARG A 758 -37.18 31.45 9.18
CA ARG A 758 -37.92 32.21 8.15
C ARG A 758 -38.91 33.21 8.76
#